data_AF-A0AAD4KIC8-F1
#
_entry.id   AF-A0AAD4KIC8-F1
#
_cell.length_a   1.000
_cell.length_b   1.000
_cell.length_c   1.000
_cell.angle_alpha   90.00
_cell.angle_beta   90.00
_cell.angle_gamma   90.00
#
_symmetry.space_group_name_H-M   'P 1'
#
loop_
_entity.id
_entity.type
_entity.pdbx_description
1 polymer ?
#
loop_
_entity_poly.entity_id
_entity_poly.type
_entity_poly.pdbx_seq_one_letter_code
_entity_poly.pdbx_strand_id
1 'polypeptide(L)'
;MADKEATVYVVDVGKSMGEQKNGRSISDLDWAMKYVWDKITTTVSTGRKTATIGVVGLRTDTTNNDLSEDDSYENISVLQGIGQILMPDLRRLREEIRPSKTDKGDAISSLVVAIQMINTYTKKLKYKRKIILVTNGEGAMSTDGVDQIVNKLKSDDIELVVLGVDFDDPEYPFKEEDKNELKSENEALLRSLVEDCEGVYGTIAQAIAELDTPRVKAVRGIPSFRGELKLGDPTQYDTALRIQVERYYRTYVAKPPSASSFVVKPGGDESAQSSATIALADSKSIDENLVSVRNARTYHVSDPSVAGGKRELERDDLAKGYEYGRTAVHISESDENITKLETFAALDLIGFIQNDQYDRYMNMSNSNVIIAQKTNEKATLALSSFIHALFELDCYAVARLVIKDNKSPLIVLLAPSIEPDYECLLEVQLPFAEDVRAYKFPPLDQVVTISGKEIKDHRNLPSEDLMNAMSKYVDSMELVEEDEDGEEIDTIPLEDSYSPLLHRIEQAIRWRAIHPNEPLPPPSEKLTRLSKPPQEVQERAKKYLDRIINVADVKKVPPKAKGRKRNRDIDKPLSGLDVDELLNREKRVKISPNNAIPEFKQTLSNAETIEAIKDAVGQMEKIIENHISNSFGDANYDRVVEELGVLRGELIDYEEPSLYNELLQRLKDHILKEELGGDRQELWWLIRRSKIGLIDKTVSDQVQVTEQEAKEFLSLK
;
A
#
# COMPACT_ATOMS: atom_id res chain seq x y z
N MET A 1 28.79 -6.38 -4.48
CA MET A 1 28.88 -5.13 -5.27
C MET A 1 28.05 -5.32 -6.52
N ALA A 2 27.25 -4.32 -6.90
CA ALA A 2 26.55 -4.31 -8.18
C ALA A 2 27.57 -4.06 -9.31
N ASP A 3 27.31 -4.61 -10.49
CA ASP A 3 28.19 -4.40 -11.65
C ASP A 3 28.19 -2.92 -12.06
N LYS A 4 29.32 -2.47 -12.59
CA LYS A 4 29.43 -1.13 -13.18
C LYS A 4 28.97 -1.21 -14.63
N GLU A 5 28.17 -0.24 -15.06
CA GLU A 5 27.53 -0.23 -16.37
C GLU A 5 27.84 1.10 -17.07
N ALA A 6 28.24 1.03 -18.34
CA ALA A 6 28.47 2.18 -19.21
C ALA A 6 27.64 1.99 -20.48
N THR A 7 26.55 2.74 -20.60
CA THR A 7 25.64 2.68 -21.76
C THR A 7 25.73 3.97 -22.56
N VAL A 8 25.96 3.90 -23.87
CA VAL A 8 25.91 5.07 -24.76
C VAL A 8 24.71 4.92 -25.70
N TYR A 9 23.82 5.93 -25.69
CA TYR A 9 22.72 6.03 -26.64
C TYR A 9 23.17 6.88 -27.82
N VAL A 10 23.13 6.31 -29.02
CA VAL A 10 23.32 7.03 -30.27
C VAL A 10 21.94 7.26 -30.88
N VAL A 11 21.49 8.51 -30.89
CA VAL A 11 20.15 8.91 -31.33
C VAL A 11 20.27 9.65 -32.65
N ASP A 12 19.66 9.11 -33.70
CA ASP A 12 19.49 9.80 -34.97
C ASP A 12 18.52 10.96 -34.81
N VAL A 13 19.01 12.18 -35.00
CA VAL A 13 18.23 13.41 -34.99
C VAL A 13 18.19 14.06 -36.37
N GLY A 14 18.37 13.28 -37.44
CA GLY A 14 18.26 13.77 -38.81
C GLY A 14 16.90 14.40 -39.12
N LYS A 15 16.83 15.18 -40.19
CA LYS A 15 15.58 15.80 -40.66
C LYS A 15 14.50 14.76 -40.96
N SER A 16 14.89 13.63 -41.56
CA SER A 16 14.02 12.48 -41.85
C SER A 16 13.34 11.90 -40.61
N MET A 17 14.01 11.92 -39.45
CA MET A 17 13.43 11.49 -38.17
C MET A 17 12.32 12.44 -37.66
N GLY A 18 12.23 13.66 -38.21
CA GLY A 18 11.16 14.62 -37.90
C GLY A 18 9.83 14.35 -38.62
N GLU A 19 9.79 13.40 -39.56
CA GLU A 19 8.59 13.09 -40.34
C GLU A 19 7.61 12.20 -39.56
N GLN A 20 6.34 12.24 -39.96
CA GLN A 20 5.28 11.38 -39.42
C GLN A 20 4.95 10.32 -40.48
N LYS A 21 5.27 9.06 -40.19
CA LYS A 21 5.07 7.94 -41.12
C LYS A 21 4.13 6.88 -40.54
N ASN A 22 3.59 6.04 -41.44
CA ASN A 22 2.78 4.87 -41.10
C ASN A 22 1.56 5.18 -40.20
N GLY A 23 0.89 6.31 -40.45
CA GLY A 23 -0.34 6.72 -39.76
C GLY A 23 -0.16 7.18 -38.31
N ARG A 24 1.08 7.37 -37.85
CA ARG A 24 1.40 7.81 -36.48
C ARG A 24 1.14 9.31 -36.31
N SER A 25 0.65 9.71 -35.14
CA SER A 25 0.35 11.12 -34.79
C SER A 25 1.57 11.91 -34.27
N ILE A 26 2.69 11.22 -34.08
CA ILE A 26 3.96 11.76 -33.56
C ILE A 26 5.08 11.48 -34.56
N SER A 27 6.17 12.26 -34.48
CA SER A 27 7.34 12.06 -35.35
C SER A 27 8.05 10.74 -35.06
N ASP A 28 8.84 10.25 -36.02
CA ASP A 28 9.69 9.08 -35.84
C ASP A 28 10.67 9.24 -34.67
N LEU A 29 11.25 10.44 -34.52
CA LEU A 29 12.10 10.80 -33.39
C LEU A 29 11.35 10.71 -32.06
N ASP A 30 10.18 11.36 -31.94
CA ASP A 30 9.42 11.35 -30.70
C ASP A 30 8.96 9.95 -30.31
N TRP A 31 8.64 9.12 -31.31
CA TRP A 31 8.28 7.72 -31.10
C TRP A 31 9.45 6.90 -30.59
N ALA A 32 10.60 6.97 -31.26
CA ALA A 32 11.84 6.33 -30.86
C ALA A 32 12.32 6.80 -29.48
N MET A 33 12.16 8.08 -29.17
CA MET A 33 12.54 8.67 -27.89
C MET A 33 11.68 8.18 -26.74
N LYS A 34 10.47 7.63 -26.94
CA LYS A 34 9.72 6.96 -25.86
C LYS A 34 10.53 5.83 -25.24
N TYR A 35 11.20 5.03 -26.07
CA TYR A 35 12.07 3.96 -25.62
C TYR A 35 13.33 4.52 -24.93
N VAL A 36 14.03 5.44 -25.59
CA VAL A 36 15.29 6.01 -25.06
C VAL A 36 15.04 6.68 -23.71
N TRP A 37 14.00 7.52 -23.60
CA TRP A 37 13.66 8.19 -22.35
C TRP A 37 13.24 7.22 -21.24
N ASP A 38 12.47 6.17 -21.56
CA ASP A 38 12.11 5.17 -20.56
C ASP A 38 13.36 4.45 -20.02
N LYS A 39 14.31 4.08 -20.89
CA LYS A 39 15.57 3.46 -20.45
C LYS A 39 16.44 4.39 -19.62
N ILE A 40 16.62 5.64 -20.06
CA ILE A 40 17.41 6.62 -19.31
C ILE A 40 16.76 6.88 -17.95
N THR A 41 15.46 7.17 -17.89
CA THR A 41 14.76 7.45 -16.63
C THR A 41 14.71 6.23 -15.71
N THR A 42 14.62 5.02 -16.25
CA THR A 42 14.73 3.78 -15.47
C THR A 42 16.09 3.70 -14.79
N THR A 43 17.18 3.94 -15.52
CA THR A 43 18.53 3.96 -14.94
C THR A 43 18.69 5.05 -13.89
N VAL A 44 18.19 6.27 -14.17
CA VAL A 44 18.21 7.40 -13.23
C VAL A 44 17.44 7.07 -11.95
N SER A 45 16.28 6.40 -12.06
CA SER A 45 15.46 5.99 -10.92
C SER A 45 16.18 5.01 -9.98
N THR A 46 17.16 4.25 -10.49
CA THR A 46 17.96 3.36 -9.64
C THR A 46 18.90 4.10 -8.69
N GLY A 47 19.20 5.37 -8.96
CA GLY A 47 20.10 6.22 -8.17
C GLY A 47 21.54 5.71 -8.08
N ARG A 48 21.94 4.75 -8.93
CA ARG A 48 23.27 4.12 -8.88
C ARG A 48 24.31 5.01 -9.55
N LYS A 49 25.33 5.43 -8.78
CA LYS A 49 26.50 6.15 -9.32
C LYS A 49 27.31 5.32 -10.34
N THR A 50 27.19 4.00 -10.29
CA THR A 50 27.91 3.06 -11.15
C THR A 50 27.19 2.73 -12.45
N ALA A 51 25.93 3.19 -12.61
CA ALA A 51 25.17 3.06 -13.86
C ALA A 51 25.28 4.38 -14.62
N THR A 52 26.23 4.42 -15.54
CA THR A 52 26.63 5.62 -16.26
C THR A 52 26.08 5.62 -17.67
N ILE A 53 25.61 6.78 -18.12
CA ILE A 53 24.99 6.96 -19.43
C ILE A 53 25.70 8.07 -20.18
N GLY A 54 25.94 7.86 -21.47
CA GLY A 54 26.27 8.91 -22.44
C GLY A 54 25.22 9.00 -23.54
N VAL A 55 25.11 10.16 -24.18
CA VAL A 55 24.20 10.39 -25.32
C VAL A 55 24.96 11.08 -26.44
N VAL A 56 24.90 10.50 -27.63
CA VAL A 56 25.46 11.01 -28.89
C VAL A 56 24.31 11.29 -29.84
N GLY A 57 24.24 12.50 -30.36
CA GLY A 57 23.36 12.89 -31.46
C GLY A 57 24.03 12.60 -32.80
N LEU A 58 23.36 11.78 -33.61
CA LEU A 58 23.72 11.49 -35.00
C LEU A 58 22.95 12.45 -35.93
N ARG A 59 23.61 12.97 -36.97
CA ARG A 59 23.06 13.92 -37.96
C ARG A 59 22.60 15.25 -37.36
N THR A 60 23.38 15.75 -36.40
CA THR A 60 23.16 17.04 -35.77
C THR A 60 23.53 18.21 -36.69
N ASP A 61 22.85 19.35 -36.56
CA ASP A 61 23.18 20.58 -37.30
C ASP A 61 24.63 21.07 -37.05
N THR A 62 25.18 20.76 -35.87
CA THR A 62 26.56 21.06 -35.49
C THR A 62 27.39 19.79 -35.35
N THR A 63 28.72 19.92 -35.34
CA THR A 63 29.65 18.84 -34.99
C THR A 63 30.28 19.15 -33.65
N ASN A 64 30.20 18.23 -32.69
CA ASN A 64 30.84 18.37 -31.38
C ASN A 64 31.28 17.00 -30.84
N ASN A 65 32.45 16.53 -31.26
CA ASN A 65 33.01 15.27 -30.80
C ASN A 65 34.54 15.33 -30.78
N ASP A 66 35.19 14.47 -30.00
CA ASP A 66 36.66 14.47 -29.84
C ASP A 66 37.42 14.07 -31.13
N LEU A 67 36.72 13.60 -32.16
CA LEU A 67 37.25 13.17 -33.46
C LEU A 67 36.91 14.16 -34.59
N SER A 68 36.40 15.35 -34.27
CA SER A 68 35.91 16.31 -35.26
C SER A 68 37.00 16.93 -36.15
N GLU A 69 38.26 16.58 -35.95
CA GLU A 69 39.38 16.99 -36.82
C GLU A 69 39.38 16.26 -38.17
N ASP A 70 38.68 15.13 -38.27
CA ASP A 70 38.51 14.36 -39.51
C ASP A 70 37.11 14.58 -40.05
N ASP A 71 37.02 14.98 -41.33
CA ASP A 71 35.78 15.27 -42.05
C ASP A 71 34.78 14.08 -42.02
N SER A 72 35.28 12.87 -41.77
CA SER A 72 34.48 11.64 -41.65
C SER A 72 33.54 11.61 -40.42
N TYR A 73 33.74 12.50 -39.44
CA TYR A 73 32.95 12.59 -38.20
C TYR A 73 32.12 13.88 -38.11
N GLU A 74 31.83 14.52 -39.25
CA GLU A 74 30.93 15.67 -39.32
C GLU A 74 29.49 15.31 -38.93
N ASN A 75 28.74 16.31 -38.43
CA ASN A 75 27.34 16.20 -38.01
C ASN A 75 27.07 15.16 -36.91
N ILE A 76 28.08 14.90 -36.07
CA ILE A 76 27.94 14.06 -34.87
C ILE A 76 28.30 14.91 -33.65
N SER A 77 27.39 14.97 -32.66
CA SER A 77 27.58 15.75 -31.43
C SER A 77 27.38 14.91 -30.17
N VAL A 78 28.30 15.01 -29.23
CA VAL A 78 28.16 14.44 -27.87
C VAL A 78 27.30 15.39 -27.03
N LEU A 79 26.02 15.03 -26.85
CA LEU A 79 25.06 15.82 -26.06
C LEU A 79 25.30 15.65 -24.54
N GLN A 80 25.69 14.44 -24.15
CA GLN A 80 26.00 14.09 -22.77
C GLN A 80 27.20 13.14 -22.72
N GLY A 81 28.28 13.58 -22.06
CA GLY A 81 29.41 12.72 -21.74
C GLY A 81 29.02 11.62 -20.73
N ILE A 82 29.75 10.50 -20.75
CA ILE A 82 29.45 9.34 -19.90
C ILE A 82 29.55 9.74 -18.41
N GLY A 83 28.42 9.64 -17.71
CA GLY A 83 28.34 9.97 -16.30
C GLY A 83 27.02 9.55 -15.66
N GLN A 84 26.85 9.85 -14.38
CA GLN A 84 25.56 9.69 -13.72
C GLN A 84 24.64 10.82 -14.19
N ILE A 85 23.54 10.46 -14.83
CA ILE A 85 22.51 11.43 -15.24
C ILE A 85 21.65 11.82 -14.03
N LEU A 86 21.45 13.12 -13.84
CA LEU A 86 20.54 13.68 -12.85
C LEU A 86 19.35 14.37 -13.53
N MET A 87 18.37 14.82 -12.73
CA MET A 87 17.19 15.52 -13.23
C MET A 87 17.49 16.77 -14.07
N PRO A 88 18.48 17.63 -13.74
CA PRO A 88 18.85 18.76 -14.60
C PRO A 88 19.37 18.32 -15.97
N ASP A 89 20.15 17.25 -16.02
CA ASP A 89 20.71 16.72 -17.27
C ASP A 89 19.59 16.17 -18.17
N LEU A 90 18.58 15.52 -17.58
CA LEU A 90 17.37 15.10 -18.30
C LEU A 90 16.61 16.29 -18.90
N ARG A 91 16.44 17.37 -18.12
CA ARG A 91 15.77 18.60 -18.60
C ARG A 91 16.55 19.20 -19.77
N ARG A 92 17.88 19.26 -19.69
CA ARG A 92 18.76 19.76 -20.76
C ARG A 92 18.68 18.88 -22.01
N LEU A 93 18.85 17.56 -21.86
CA LEU A 93 18.78 16.62 -22.98
C LEU A 93 17.42 16.69 -23.70
N ARG A 94 16.33 16.92 -22.96
CA ARG A 94 15.00 17.11 -23.56
C ARG A 94 14.93 18.37 -24.43
N GLU A 95 15.65 19.42 -24.07
CA GLU A 95 15.69 20.64 -24.85
C GLU A 95 16.61 20.51 -26.08
N GLU A 96 17.71 19.76 -25.96
CA GLU A 96 18.71 19.55 -27.01
C GLU A 96 18.29 18.53 -28.08
N ILE A 97 17.63 17.43 -27.69
CA ILE A 97 17.20 16.38 -28.63
C ILE A 97 15.98 16.86 -29.41
N ARG A 98 16.21 17.33 -30.64
CA ARG A 98 15.18 17.77 -31.59
C ARG A 98 15.60 17.40 -33.01
N PRO A 99 14.66 17.27 -33.96
CA PRO A 99 15.01 17.04 -35.36
C PRO A 99 15.88 18.17 -35.91
N SER A 100 16.98 17.81 -36.55
CA SER A 100 17.93 18.70 -37.21
C SER A 100 17.42 19.07 -38.61
N LYS A 101 18.07 20.03 -39.25
CA LYS A 101 17.73 20.47 -40.61
C LYS A 101 18.45 19.66 -41.70
N THR A 102 19.44 18.86 -41.30
CA THR A 102 20.28 18.06 -42.18
C THR A 102 20.04 16.57 -41.96
N ASP A 103 20.25 15.78 -43.01
CA ASP A 103 20.36 14.31 -42.95
C ASP A 103 21.81 13.84 -43.21
N LYS A 104 22.76 14.78 -43.25
CA LYS A 104 24.19 14.48 -43.38
C LYS A 104 24.74 14.00 -42.05
N GLY A 105 25.53 12.93 -42.09
CA GLY A 105 26.14 12.29 -40.93
C GLY A 105 26.03 10.77 -41.04
N ASP A 106 27.15 10.09 -40.83
CA ASP A 106 27.25 8.63 -40.95
C ASP A 106 26.98 7.93 -39.62
N ALA A 107 26.10 6.93 -39.65
CA ALA A 107 25.75 6.16 -38.45
C ALA A 107 26.95 5.29 -38.01
N ILE A 108 27.75 4.78 -38.94
CA ILE A 108 28.92 3.95 -38.61
C ILE A 108 30.00 4.81 -37.93
N SER A 109 30.29 6.01 -38.44
CA SER A 109 31.13 7.00 -37.75
C SER A 109 30.65 7.31 -36.32
N SER A 110 29.33 7.40 -36.09
CA SER A 110 28.80 7.66 -34.74
C SER A 110 29.01 6.51 -33.75
N LEU A 111 29.05 5.25 -34.24
CA LEU A 111 29.45 4.10 -33.43
C LEU A 111 30.91 4.19 -33.00
N VAL A 112 31.81 4.64 -33.88
CA VAL A 112 33.22 4.85 -33.55
C VAL A 112 33.38 5.89 -32.44
N VAL A 113 32.66 7.01 -32.53
CA VAL A 113 32.62 8.03 -31.47
C VAL A 113 32.13 7.43 -30.15
N ALA A 114 31.05 6.63 -30.18
CA ALA A 114 30.53 5.96 -28.98
C ALA A 114 31.53 4.96 -28.36
N ILE A 115 32.22 4.17 -29.18
CA ILE A 115 33.29 3.25 -28.73
C ILE A 115 34.43 4.04 -28.07
N GLN A 116 34.85 5.15 -28.67
CA GLN A 116 35.89 6.01 -28.10
C GLN A 116 35.48 6.62 -26.75
N MET A 117 34.23 7.08 -26.63
CA MET A 117 33.70 7.58 -25.36
C MET A 117 33.77 6.50 -24.27
N ILE A 118 33.31 5.27 -24.58
CA ILE A 118 33.36 4.15 -23.63
C ILE A 118 34.79 3.80 -23.25
N ASN A 119 35.70 3.74 -24.20
CA ASN A 119 37.10 3.38 -23.94
C ASN A 119 37.82 4.44 -23.11
N THR A 120 37.59 5.72 -23.40
CA THR A 120 38.15 6.84 -22.63
C THR A 120 37.65 6.85 -21.18
N TYR A 121 36.36 6.56 -20.98
CA TYR A 121 35.74 6.55 -19.66
C TYR A 121 36.11 5.30 -18.84
N THR A 122 35.93 4.11 -19.41
CA THR A 122 36.11 2.83 -18.70
C THR A 122 37.59 2.49 -18.51
N LYS A 123 38.47 2.95 -19.40
CA LYS A 123 39.91 2.64 -19.38
C LYS A 123 40.11 1.12 -19.25
N LYS A 124 40.86 0.67 -18.23
CA LYS A 124 41.10 -0.75 -17.92
C LYS A 124 40.17 -1.34 -16.85
N LEU A 125 39.11 -0.62 -16.47
CA LEU A 125 38.19 -1.05 -15.43
C LEU A 125 37.13 -2.00 -16.00
N LYS A 126 36.69 -2.97 -15.18
CA LYS A 126 35.60 -3.88 -15.54
C LYS A 126 34.25 -3.13 -15.51
N TYR A 127 33.63 -2.99 -16.68
CA TYR A 127 32.29 -2.44 -16.90
C TYR A 127 31.53 -3.36 -17.85
N LYS A 128 30.22 -3.48 -17.67
CA LYS A 128 29.32 -3.93 -18.74
C LYS A 128 29.13 -2.75 -19.69
N ARG A 129 29.55 -2.91 -20.93
CA ARG A 129 29.56 -1.85 -21.95
C ARG A 129 28.46 -2.13 -22.96
N LYS A 130 27.63 -1.12 -23.23
CA LYS A 130 26.51 -1.25 -24.17
C LYS A 130 26.39 0.01 -25.04
N ILE A 131 26.18 -0.18 -26.33
CA ILE A 131 25.85 0.89 -27.28
C ILE A 131 24.45 0.60 -27.84
N ILE A 132 23.58 1.61 -27.80
CA ILE A 132 22.21 1.51 -28.35
C ILE A 132 22.10 2.55 -29.47
N LEU A 133 22.03 2.08 -30.71
CA LEU A 133 21.81 2.92 -31.89
C LEU A 133 20.32 2.95 -32.22
N VAL A 134 19.77 4.15 -32.39
CA VAL A 134 18.38 4.38 -32.75
C VAL A 134 18.30 5.23 -34.02
N THR A 135 17.74 4.70 -35.10
CA THR A 135 17.69 5.36 -36.42
C THR A 135 16.49 4.90 -37.25
N ASN A 136 16.06 5.69 -38.23
CA ASN A 136 15.11 5.28 -39.27
C ASN A 136 15.79 4.63 -40.49
N GLY A 137 17.14 4.61 -40.53
CA GLY A 137 17.90 4.01 -41.62
C GLY A 137 17.78 4.74 -42.96
N GLU A 138 17.31 5.99 -43.02
CA GLU A 138 17.05 6.66 -44.31
C GLU A 138 18.23 7.48 -44.85
N GLY A 139 19.09 8.02 -43.99
CA GLY A 139 20.26 8.76 -44.48
C GLY A 139 21.41 7.83 -44.89
N ALA A 140 22.37 8.38 -45.63
CA ALA A 140 23.52 7.64 -46.13
C ALA A 140 24.35 7.00 -44.98
N MET A 141 24.83 5.78 -45.22
CA MET A 141 25.78 5.08 -44.36
C MET A 141 26.99 4.61 -45.16
N SER A 142 28.17 4.67 -44.54
CA SER A 142 29.39 4.16 -45.16
C SER A 142 29.60 2.68 -44.83
N THR A 143 30.02 1.89 -45.82
CA THR A 143 30.47 0.50 -45.62
C THR A 143 31.93 0.40 -45.16
N ASP A 144 32.66 1.51 -45.17
CA ASP A 144 34.09 1.51 -44.95
C ASP A 144 34.41 1.28 -43.46
N GLY A 145 35.24 0.26 -43.18
CA GLY A 145 35.74 -0.01 -41.83
C GLY A 145 34.80 -0.77 -40.90
N VAL A 146 33.66 -1.28 -41.39
CA VAL A 146 32.71 -2.10 -40.63
C VAL A 146 33.40 -3.29 -39.96
N ASP A 147 34.25 -4.03 -40.69
CA ASP A 147 35.00 -5.17 -40.14
C ASP A 147 35.90 -4.78 -38.95
N GLN A 148 36.49 -3.58 -38.99
CA GLN A 148 37.36 -3.11 -37.91
C GLN A 148 36.53 -2.75 -36.66
N ILE A 149 35.33 -2.22 -36.87
CA ILE A 149 34.38 -1.88 -35.80
C ILE A 149 33.87 -3.14 -35.12
N VAL A 150 33.49 -4.17 -35.89
CA VAL A 150 33.09 -5.49 -35.36
C VAL A 150 34.20 -6.07 -34.48
N ASN A 151 35.43 -6.09 -34.99
CA ASN A 151 36.58 -6.61 -34.24
C ASN A 151 36.82 -5.82 -32.94
N LYS A 152 36.63 -4.50 -32.97
CA LYS A 152 36.81 -3.64 -31.80
C LYS A 152 35.69 -3.81 -30.77
N LEU A 153 34.44 -3.96 -31.21
CA LEU A 153 33.30 -4.25 -30.33
C LEU A 153 33.50 -5.58 -29.60
N LYS A 154 33.96 -6.62 -30.32
CA LYS A 154 34.29 -7.93 -29.73
C LYS A 154 35.48 -7.85 -28.77
N SER A 155 36.56 -7.16 -29.15
CA SER A 155 37.75 -7.08 -28.29
C SER A 155 37.49 -6.31 -27.01
N ASP A 156 36.64 -5.28 -27.07
CA ASP A 156 36.28 -4.43 -25.94
C ASP A 156 35.06 -4.94 -25.17
N ASP A 157 34.48 -6.11 -25.53
CA ASP A 157 33.29 -6.70 -24.89
C ASP A 157 32.13 -5.69 -24.78
N ILE A 158 31.81 -5.05 -25.92
CA ILE A 158 30.75 -4.04 -26.05
C ILE A 158 29.55 -4.65 -26.76
N GLU A 159 28.42 -4.71 -26.07
CA GLU A 159 27.15 -5.16 -26.64
C GLU A 159 26.54 -4.07 -27.51
N LEU A 160 26.29 -4.37 -28.80
CA LEU A 160 25.62 -3.47 -29.74
C LEU A 160 24.14 -3.82 -29.84
N VAL A 161 23.28 -2.82 -29.66
CA VAL A 161 21.83 -2.93 -29.86
C VAL A 161 21.43 -1.90 -30.92
N VAL A 162 20.83 -2.35 -32.01
CA VAL A 162 20.32 -1.47 -33.08
C VAL A 162 18.81 -1.55 -33.09
N LEU A 163 18.17 -0.40 -32.93
CA LEU A 163 16.71 -0.26 -32.96
C LEU A 163 16.30 0.65 -34.10
N GLY A 164 15.61 0.05 -35.06
CA GLY A 164 15.12 0.77 -36.23
C GLY A 164 13.68 1.24 -36.11
N VAL A 165 13.40 2.45 -36.59
CA VAL A 165 12.03 2.87 -36.86
C VAL A 165 11.56 2.16 -38.12
N ASP A 166 10.51 1.34 -37.97
CA ASP A 166 9.88 0.59 -39.05
C ASP A 166 10.87 -0.31 -39.83
N PHE A 167 11.75 -1.03 -39.12
CA PHE A 167 12.60 -2.06 -39.73
C PHE A 167 11.83 -3.37 -39.90
N ASP A 168 12.22 -4.14 -40.92
CA ASP A 168 11.64 -5.46 -41.15
C ASP A 168 12.15 -6.46 -40.10
N ASP A 169 11.24 -7.14 -39.41
CA ASP A 169 11.58 -8.13 -38.40
C ASP A 169 10.78 -9.44 -38.64
N PRO A 170 11.46 -10.59 -38.81
CA PRO A 170 10.76 -11.86 -38.99
C PRO A 170 10.12 -12.39 -37.69
N GLU A 171 10.62 -11.99 -36.51
CA GLU A 171 10.10 -12.44 -35.20
C GLU A 171 8.89 -11.61 -34.77
N TYR A 172 8.86 -10.33 -35.14
CA TYR A 172 7.70 -9.46 -34.98
C TYR A 172 7.14 -9.10 -36.36
N PRO A 173 6.00 -9.67 -36.81
CA PRO A 173 5.54 -9.64 -38.21
C PRO A 173 5.11 -8.24 -38.68
N PHE A 174 6.10 -7.37 -38.78
CA PHE A 174 6.02 -6.02 -39.29
C PHE A 174 6.97 -5.95 -40.47
N LYS A 175 6.40 -5.66 -41.63
CA LYS A 175 7.14 -5.49 -42.87
C LYS A 175 6.67 -4.20 -43.51
N GLU A 176 7.61 -3.34 -43.88
CA GLU A 176 7.29 -2.13 -44.61
C GLU A 176 7.16 -2.45 -46.11
N GLU A 177 5.96 -2.32 -46.68
CA GLU A 177 5.70 -2.71 -48.07
C GLU A 177 6.32 -1.74 -49.10
N ASP A 178 6.36 -0.44 -48.80
CA ASP A 178 6.82 0.64 -49.71
C ASP A 178 8.18 1.24 -49.28
N LYS A 179 9.15 0.37 -49.01
CA LYS A 179 10.49 0.73 -48.52
C LYS A 179 11.38 1.36 -49.60
N ASN A 180 12.11 2.41 -49.25
CA ASN A 180 13.10 3.04 -50.13
C ASN A 180 14.35 2.14 -50.32
N GLU A 181 14.94 2.10 -51.53
CA GLU A 181 16.09 1.24 -51.84
C GLU A 181 17.26 1.46 -50.86
N LEU A 182 17.57 2.73 -50.58
CA LEU A 182 18.58 3.14 -49.59
C LEU A 182 18.30 2.56 -48.20
N LYS A 183 17.05 2.61 -47.73
CA LYS A 183 16.67 2.06 -46.42
C LYS A 183 16.85 0.54 -46.40
N SER A 184 16.59 -0.15 -47.51
CA SER A 184 16.80 -1.59 -47.62
C SER A 184 18.25 -2.02 -47.57
N GLU A 185 19.12 -1.29 -48.27
CA GLU A 185 20.57 -1.53 -48.20
C GLU A 185 21.11 -1.28 -46.79
N ASN A 186 20.66 -0.17 -46.19
CA ASN A 186 21.01 0.25 -44.84
C ASN A 186 20.58 -0.75 -43.76
N GLU A 187 19.35 -1.28 -43.85
CA GLU A 187 18.87 -2.32 -42.94
C GLU A 187 19.65 -3.63 -43.08
N ALA A 188 19.96 -4.04 -44.31
CA ALA A 188 20.76 -5.24 -44.55
C ALA A 188 22.17 -5.10 -43.95
N LEU A 189 22.79 -3.93 -44.11
CA LEU A 189 24.10 -3.61 -43.54
C LEU A 189 24.08 -3.61 -42.00
N LEU A 190 23.08 -2.97 -41.39
CA LEU A 190 22.95 -2.95 -39.93
C LEU A 190 22.65 -4.34 -39.39
N ARG A 191 21.86 -5.15 -40.09
CA ARG A 191 21.60 -6.54 -39.71
C ARG A 191 22.87 -7.38 -39.76
N SER A 192 23.64 -7.33 -40.86
CA SER A 192 24.90 -8.07 -40.96
C SER A 192 25.89 -7.63 -39.88
N LEU A 193 26.00 -6.32 -39.61
CA LEU A 193 26.85 -5.79 -38.55
C LEU A 193 26.48 -6.35 -37.17
N VAL A 194 25.18 -6.43 -36.87
CA VAL A 194 24.70 -6.90 -35.57
C VAL A 194 24.88 -8.41 -35.42
N GLU A 195 24.57 -9.19 -36.46
CA GLU A 195 24.82 -10.64 -36.50
C GLU A 195 26.31 -10.95 -36.31
N ASP A 196 27.17 -10.22 -37.01
CA ASP A 196 28.63 -10.36 -36.88
C ASP A 196 29.12 -10.00 -35.48
N CYS A 197 28.44 -9.10 -34.76
CA CYS A 197 28.79 -8.68 -33.39
C CYS A 197 28.13 -9.52 -32.28
N GLU A 198 27.30 -10.51 -32.60
CA GLU A 198 26.41 -11.18 -31.63
C GLU A 198 25.54 -10.18 -30.83
N GLY A 199 25.12 -9.09 -31.49
CA GLY A 199 24.31 -8.04 -30.90
C GLY A 199 22.80 -8.28 -31.03
N VAL A 200 22.00 -7.26 -30.69
CA VAL A 200 20.54 -7.31 -30.77
C VAL A 200 20.04 -6.34 -31.85
N TYR A 201 19.29 -6.87 -32.82
CA TYR A 201 18.61 -6.11 -33.86
C TYR A 201 17.10 -6.20 -33.60
N GLY A 202 16.38 -5.08 -33.68
CA GLY A 202 14.93 -5.11 -33.50
C GLY A 202 14.24 -3.83 -33.92
N THR A 203 12.91 -3.88 -33.96
CA THR A 203 12.08 -2.73 -34.31
C THR A 203 11.75 -1.89 -33.08
N ILE A 204 11.61 -0.58 -33.26
CA ILE A 204 11.13 0.31 -32.19
C ILE A 204 9.71 -0.06 -31.74
N ALA A 205 8.86 -0.59 -32.63
CA ALA A 205 7.52 -1.06 -32.27
C ALA A 205 7.56 -2.16 -31.21
N GLN A 206 8.37 -3.19 -31.45
CA GLN A 206 8.58 -4.28 -30.50
C GLN A 206 9.19 -3.76 -29.20
N ALA A 207 10.20 -2.89 -29.29
CA ALA A 207 10.87 -2.33 -28.11
C ALA A 207 9.88 -1.56 -27.21
N ILE A 208 8.95 -0.79 -27.80
CA ILE A 208 7.91 -0.06 -27.07
C ILE A 208 6.87 -1.02 -26.46
N ALA A 209 6.44 -2.05 -27.19
CA ALA A 209 5.53 -3.07 -26.66
C ALA A 209 6.14 -3.86 -25.48
N GLU A 210 7.46 -3.99 -25.45
CA GLU A 210 8.21 -4.58 -24.33
C GLU A 210 8.30 -3.63 -23.12
N LEU A 211 8.22 -2.30 -23.31
CA LEU A 211 8.18 -1.34 -22.18
C LEU A 211 6.92 -1.52 -21.32
N ASP A 212 5.82 -1.96 -21.94
CA ASP A 212 4.57 -2.24 -21.24
C ASP A 212 4.66 -3.48 -20.35
N THR A 213 5.62 -4.38 -20.63
CA THR A 213 5.91 -5.54 -19.77
C THR A 213 6.71 -5.06 -18.55
N PRO A 214 6.18 -5.20 -17.33
CA PRO A 214 6.90 -4.80 -16.13
C PRO A 214 8.21 -5.58 -15.95
N ARG A 215 9.29 -4.87 -15.62
CA ARG A 215 10.60 -5.49 -15.40
C ARG A 215 10.82 -5.76 -13.92
N VAL A 216 11.06 -7.03 -13.58
CA VAL A 216 11.44 -7.41 -12.22
C VAL A 216 12.90 -7.11 -12.00
N LYS A 217 13.20 -6.32 -10.96
CA LYS A 217 14.57 -5.99 -10.58
C LYS A 217 15.24 -7.24 -9.98
N ALA A 218 16.27 -7.75 -10.66
CA ALA A 218 17.14 -8.77 -10.08
C ALA A 218 17.88 -8.20 -8.86
N VAL A 219 17.59 -8.76 -7.68
CA VAL A 219 18.26 -8.41 -6.42
C VAL A 219 19.23 -9.52 -6.05
N ARG A 220 20.50 -9.16 -5.83
CA ARG A 220 21.47 -10.10 -5.31
C ARG A 220 21.05 -10.57 -3.91
N GLY A 221 20.87 -11.87 -3.74
CA GLY A 221 20.57 -12.47 -2.44
C GLY A 221 21.66 -12.16 -1.41
N ILE A 222 21.24 -11.64 -0.26
CA ILE A 222 22.10 -11.41 0.90
C ILE A 222 21.72 -12.46 1.95
N PRO A 223 22.69 -13.23 2.49
CA PRO A 223 22.38 -14.21 3.52
C PRO A 223 21.88 -13.50 4.77
N SER A 224 20.70 -13.89 5.21
CA SER A 224 20.03 -13.40 6.42
C SER A 224 20.62 -14.04 7.69
N PHE A 225 21.11 -15.27 7.58
CA PHE A 225 21.78 -16.02 8.64
C PHE A 225 22.89 -16.87 8.04
N ARG A 226 23.99 -17.01 8.78
CA ARG A 226 25.11 -17.91 8.50
C ARG A 226 25.47 -18.60 9.81
N GLY A 227 25.46 -19.91 9.82
CA GLY A 227 25.77 -20.66 11.03
C GLY A 227 25.56 -22.15 10.85
N GLU A 228 25.49 -22.86 11.97
CA GLU A 228 25.40 -24.31 12.01
C GLU A 228 23.95 -24.75 12.22
N LEU A 229 23.49 -25.65 11.33
CA LEU A 229 22.35 -26.53 11.56
C LEU A 229 22.83 -27.67 12.46
N LYS A 230 22.24 -27.80 13.64
CA LYS A 230 22.68 -28.74 14.69
C LYS A 230 21.58 -29.75 15.01
N LEU A 231 21.96 -31.02 15.14
CA LEU A 231 21.14 -32.06 15.75
C LEU A 231 21.84 -32.55 17.03
N GLY A 232 21.22 -32.27 18.18
CA GLY A 232 21.83 -32.47 19.50
C GLY A 232 22.74 -31.31 19.92
N ASP A 233 23.22 -31.33 21.17
CA ASP A 233 24.16 -30.33 21.69
C ASP A 233 25.61 -30.75 21.41
N PRO A 234 26.32 -30.05 20.52
CA PRO A 234 27.66 -30.47 20.17
C PRO A 234 28.75 -30.15 21.20
N THR A 235 28.43 -29.37 22.23
CA THR A 235 29.33 -29.15 23.37
C THR A 235 29.26 -30.31 24.38
N GLN A 236 28.15 -31.05 24.37
CA GLN A 236 27.89 -32.14 25.31
C GLN A 236 28.08 -33.52 24.67
N TYR A 237 27.77 -33.68 23.38
CA TYR A 237 27.77 -34.96 22.69
C TYR A 237 28.71 -34.95 21.46
N ASP A 238 29.61 -35.94 21.39
CA ASP A 238 30.51 -36.13 20.25
C ASP A 238 29.77 -36.64 18.99
N THR A 239 28.62 -37.28 19.19
CA THR A 239 27.73 -37.77 18.12
C THR A 239 26.82 -36.69 17.53
N ALA A 240 26.92 -35.45 17.99
CA ALA A 240 26.07 -34.36 17.50
C ALA A 240 26.40 -34.00 16.05
N LEU A 241 25.36 -33.88 15.21
CA LEU A 241 25.51 -33.49 13.82
C LEU A 241 25.64 -31.98 13.71
N ARG A 242 26.59 -31.49 12.90
CA ARG A 242 26.73 -30.07 12.57
C ARG A 242 26.90 -29.89 11.07
N ILE A 243 26.04 -29.07 10.47
CA ILE A 243 26.09 -28.75 9.04
C ILE A 243 26.18 -27.23 8.89
N GLN A 244 27.19 -26.73 8.17
CA GLN A 244 27.32 -25.30 7.92
C GLN A 244 26.32 -24.86 6.84
N VAL A 245 25.44 -23.94 7.19
CA VAL A 245 24.34 -23.50 6.32
C VAL A 245 24.26 -21.98 6.20
N GLU A 246 23.70 -21.53 5.09
CA GLU A 246 23.36 -20.15 4.82
C GLU A 246 21.87 -20.02 4.50
N ARG A 247 21.22 -19.00 5.06
CA ARG A 247 19.79 -18.73 4.90
C ARG A 247 19.56 -17.50 4.02
N TYR A 248 18.77 -17.64 2.98
CA TYR A 248 18.40 -16.58 2.04
C TYR A 248 16.89 -16.37 2.02
N TYR A 249 16.43 -15.16 1.73
CA TYR A 249 15.00 -14.92 1.52
C TYR A 249 14.55 -15.57 0.20
N ARG A 250 13.49 -16.40 0.22
CA ARG A 250 12.81 -16.89 -0.99
C ARG A 250 11.77 -15.87 -1.42
N THR A 251 10.95 -15.45 -0.47
CA THR A 251 9.90 -14.46 -0.66
C THR A 251 10.17 -13.24 0.22
N TYR A 252 9.96 -12.06 -0.34
CA TYR A 252 10.09 -10.79 0.39
C TYR A 252 9.12 -9.76 -0.20
N VAL A 253 8.40 -9.05 0.67
CA VAL A 253 7.47 -8.01 0.23
C VAL A 253 8.26 -6.83 -0.31
N ALA A 254 8.21 -6.64 -1.63
CA ALA A 254 8.75 -5.46 -2.28
C ALA A 254 7.91 -4.22 -1.91
N LYS A 255 8.58 -3.17 -1.42
CA LYS A 255 7.95 -1.93 -0.99
C LYS A 255 8.14 -0.84 -2.04
N PRO A 256 7.14 0.03 -2.25
CA PRO A 256 7.30 1.17 -3.15
C PRO A 256 8.37 2.14 -2.63
N PRO A 257 8.93 2.99 -3.51
CA PRO A 257 9.90 4.00 -3.11
C PRO A 257 9.29 4.95 -2.06
N SER A 258 10.11 5.35 -1.09
CA SER A 258 9.68 6.29 -0.03
C SER A 258 9.43 7.68 -0.61
N ALA A 259 8.32 8.30 -0.23
CA ALA A 259 8.02 9.68 -0.58
C ALA A 259 8.53 10.64 0.51
N SER A 260 9.15 11.74 0.08
CA SER A 260 9.47 12.89 0.94
C SER A 260 8.45 14.00 0.73
N SER A 261 8.05 14.65 1.81
CA SER A 261 7.09 15.76 1.79
C SER A 261 7.78 17.10 1.64
N PHE A 262 7.40 17.86 0.62
CA PHE A 262 7.87 19.23 0.37
C PHE A 262 6.70 20.20 0.30
N VAL A 263 6.96 21.45 0.69
CA VAL A 263 6.01 22.57 0.57
C VAL A 263 6.59 23.60 -0.37
N VAL A 264 5.74 24.16 -1.23
CA VAL A 264 6.09 25.25 -2.13
C VAL A 264 6.19 26.54 -1.32
N LYS A 265 7.30 27.28 -1.44
CA LYS A 265 7.43 28.60 -0.83
C LYS A 265 6.37 29.55 -1.41
N PRO A 266 5.47 30.12 -0.59
CA PRO A 266 4.58 31.16 -1.06
C PRO A 266 5.34 32.49 -1.14
N GLY A 267 5.60 32.99 -2.35
CA GLY A 267 6.10 34.35 -2.60
C GLY A 267 7.63 34.49 -2.60
N GLY A 268 8.15 35.10 -3.66
CA GLY A 268 9.56 35.46 -3.81
C GLY A 268 9.93 36.74 -3.06
N ASP A 269 9.90 36.69 -1.74
CA ASP A 269 10.59 37.70 -0.92
C ASP A 269 11.86 37.09 -0.32
N GLU A 270 12.99 37.71 -0.63
CA GLU A 270 14.29 37.47 -0.03
C GLU A 270 14.24 37.81 1.47
N SER A 271 13.80 36.87 2.30
CA SER A 271 13.91 37.01 3.76
C SER A 271 14.81 35.93 4.35
N ALA A 272 15.99 36.40 4.79
CA ALA A 272 16.89 35.87 5.82
C ALA A 272 17.14 34.36 5.83
N GLN A 273 18.29 33.99 5.26
CA GLN A 273 19.00 32.76 5.59
C GLN A 273 19.13 32.63 7.12
N SER A 274 18.39 31.68 7.70
CA SER A 274 18.70 31.17 9.03
C SER A 274 19.96 30.31 8.92
N SER A 275 21.00 30.69 9.66
CA SER A 275 22.39 30.21 9.63
C SER A 275 22.62 28.74 10.01
N ALA A 276 21.60 27.88 9.99
CA ALA A 276 21.70 26.45 10.33
C ALA A 276 21.73 25.51 9.11
N THR A 277 21.73 26.05 7.88
CA THR A 277 21.66 25.27 6.62
C THR A 277 23.01 24.96 5.96
N ILE A 278 24.15 25.24 6.58
CA ILE A 278 25.46 25.05 5.95
C ILE A 278 26.05 23.63 6.15
N ALA A 279 25.57 22.83 7.11
CA ALA A 279 26.30 21.61 7.48
C ALA A 279 26.00 20.34 6.63
N LEU A 280 24.98 20.30 5.77
CA LEU A 280 24.57 19.07 5.06
C LEU A 280 24.11 19.28 3.60
N ALA A 281 24.39 20.44 3.01
CA ALA A 281 23.95 20.77 1.65
C ALA A 281 25.02 20.42 0.60
N ASP A 282 25.24 19.12 0.38
CA ASP A 282 26.01 18.62 -0.77
C ASP A 282 25.09 18.02 -1.86
N SER A 283 23.81 18.44 -1.88
CA SER A 283 22.86 18.12 -2.95
C SER A 283 22.46 19.40 -3.68
N LYS A 284 23.23 19.75 -4.70
CA LYS A 284 22.83 20.77 -5.67
C LYS A 284 21.61 20.27 -6.47
N SER A 285 20.64 21.17 -6.66
CA SER A 285 19.44 21.10 -7.52
C SER A 285 18.22 20.31 -7.00
N ILE A 286 17.59 20.80 -5.93
CA ILE A 286 16.13 20.73 -5.80
C ILE A 286 15.62 22.11 -6.23
N ASP A 287 14.57 22.18 -7.06
CA ASP A 287 13.94 23.44 -7.49
C ASP A 287 13.91 24.44 -6.32
N GLU A 288 14.45 25.66 -6.52
CA GLU A 288 14.73 26.66 -5.45
C GLU A 288 13.50 27.04 -4.59
N ASN A 289 12.31 26.63 -5.06
CA ASN A 289 11.01 26.91 -4.49
C ASN A 289 10.46 25.83 -3.54
N LEU A 290 11.16 24.72 -3.29
CA LEU A 290 10.68 23.64 -2.41
C LEU A 290 11.42 23.60 -1.06
N VAL A 291 10.68 23.50 0.04
CA VAL A 291 11.22 23.32 1.41
C VAL A 291 10.77 21.98 1.98
N SER A 292 11.72 21.21 2.54
CA SER A 292 11.43 19.93 3.19
C SER A 292 10.66 20.12 4.50
N VAL A 293 9.58 19.36 4.71
CA VAL A 293 8.84 19.35 5.98
C VAL A 293 9.62 18.58 7.05
N ARG A 294 9.76 19.17 8.25
CA ARG A 294 10.34 18.50 9.42
C ARG A 294 9.26 18.31 10.49
N ASN A 295 9.18 17.10 11.03
CA ASN A 295 8.25 16.77 12.12
C ASN A 295 8.94 17.04 13.46
N ALA A 296 8.42 17.99 14.25
CA ALA A 296 8.78 18.19 15.65
C ALA A 296 7.72 17.54 16.55
N ARG A 297 8.13 16.74 17.54
CA ARG A 297 7.23 16.12 18.52
C ARG A 297 7.41 16.80 19.87
N THR A 298 6.32 17.23 20.48
CA THR A 298 6.29 17.76 21.86
C THR A 298 5.41 16.86 22.72
N TYR A 299 5.83 16.61 23.96
CA TYR A 299 5.11 15.74 24.90
C TYR A 299 4.42 16.59 25.94
N HIS A 300 3.15 16.28 26.24
CA HIS A 300 2.33 17.04 27.17
C HIS A 300 1.65 16.11 28.17
N VAL A 301 1.69 16.46 29.45
CA VAL A 301 0.94 15.78 30.51
C VAL A 301 -0.13 16.71 31.06
N SER A 302 -1.32 16.16 31.36
CA SER A 302 -2.41 16.94 31.95
C SER A 302 -2.07 17.26 33.40
N ASP A 303 -1.92 18.54 33.71
CA ASP A 303 -1.61 19.04 35.06
C ASP A 303 -2.55 20.21 35.39
N PRO A 304 -3.49 20.03 36.33
CA PRO A 304 -4.46 21.07 36.69
C PRO A 304 -3.83 22.28 37.39
N SER A 305 -2.54 22.22 37.79
CA SER A 305 -1.83 23.31 38.47
C SER A 305 -1.24 24.35 37.53
N VAL A 306 -1.13 24.07 36.22
CA VAL A 306 -0.53 24.97 35.22
C VAL A 306 -1.64 25.71 34.44
N ALA A 307 -1.47 27.01 34.20
CA ALA A 307 -2.39 27.78 33.37
C ALA A 307 -2.40 27.25 31.92
N GLY A 308 -3.50 26.59 31.54
CA GLY A 308 -3.62 25.86 30.27
C GLY A 308 -3.77 24.33 30.43
N GLY A 309 -3.67 23.81 31.65
CA GLY A 309 -3.97 22.40 32.00
C GLY A 309 -2.99 21.36 31.43
N LYS A 310 -1.94 21.79 30.74
CA LYS A 310 -0.95 20.92 30.09
C LYS A 310 0.46 21.40 30.42
N ARG A 311 1.29 20.50 30.91
CA ARG A 311 2.71 20.70 31.15
C ARG A 311 3.50 20.03 30.04
N GLU A 312 4.36 20.79 29.38
CA GLU A 312 5.29 20.26 28.38
C GLU A 312 6.45 19.53 29.09
N LEU A 313 6.84 18.38 28.54
CA LEU A 313 7.93 17.54 29.04
C LEU A 313 8.99 17.29 27.98
N GLU A 314 10.24 17.19 28.42
CA GLU A 314 11.33 16.71 27.57
C GLU A 314 11.30 15.19 27.47
N ARG A 315 11.92 14.65 26.41
CA ARG A 315 11.95 13.20 26.18
C ARG A 315 12.71 12.45 27.29
N ASP A 316 13.71 13.08 27.88
CA ASP A 316 14.58 12.48 28.89
C ASP A 316 13.89 12.35 30.25
N ASP A 317 12.81 13.10 30.47
CA ASP A 317 11.95 12.99 31.66
C ASP A 317 10.97 11.80 31.58
N LEU A 318 10.91 11.09 30.44
CA LEU A 318 9.97 10.00 30.20
C LEU A 318 10.62 8.64 30.39
N ALA A 319 10.01 7.77 31.20
CA ALA A 319 10.35 6.35 31.32
C ALA A 319 9.41 5.47 30.50
N LYS A 320 9.89 4.31 30.02
CA LYS A 320 9.03 3.32 29.35
C LYS A 320 8.11 2.66 30.39
N GLY A 321 6.81 2.78 30.18
CA GLY A 321 5.79 2.06 30.94
C GLY A 321 5.30 0.83 30.18
N TYR A 322 5.16 -0.29 30.87
CA TYR A 322 4.52 -1.51 30.38
C TYR A 322 3.19 -1.69 31.09
N GLU A 323 2.16 -2.07 30.34
CA GLU A 323 0.86 -2.38 30.91
C GLU A 323 0.88 -3.80 31.48
N TYR A 324 0.64 -3.92 32.79
CA TYR A 324 0.42 -5.19 33.46
C TYR A 324 -1.00 -5.20 34.03
N GLY A 325 -1.94 -5.70 33.23
CA GLY A 325 -3.37 -5.58 33.52
C GLY A 325 -3.83 -4.12 33.43
N ARG A 326 -4.34 -3.56 34.52
CA ARG A 326 -4.75 -2.14 34.60
C ARG A 326 -3.64 -1.22 35.13
N THR A 327 -2.53 -1.78 35.58
CA THR A 327 -1.44 -1.02 36.22
C THR A 327 -0.33 -0.76 35.20
N ALA A 328 0.11 0.49 35.10
CA ALA A 328 1.30 0.83 34.35
C ALA A 328 2.54 0.62 35.24
N VAL A 329 3.39 -0.35 34.88
CA VAL A 329 4.66 -0.62 35.55
C VAL A 329 5.76 0.07 34.76
N HIS A 330 6.48 1.00 35.40
CA HIS A 330 7.65 1.63 34.80
C HIS A 330 8.88 0.75 35.04
N ILE A 331 9.67 0.52 34.00
CA ILE A 331 10.95 -0.19 34.11
C ILE A 331 12.04 0.78 33.68
N SER A 332 13.02 1.00 34.55
CA SER A 332 14.14 1.90 34.29
C SER A 332 15.04 1.33 33.18
N GLU A 333 15.79 2.18 32.47
CA GLU A 333 16.75 1.70 31.48
C GLU A 333 17.84 0.81 32.09
N SER A 334 18.20 1.03 33.37
CA SER A 334 19.17 0.21 34.10
C SER A 334 18.68 -1.22 34.36
N ASP A 335 17.37 -1.40 34.47
CA ASP A 335 16.74 -2.70 34.72
C ASP A 335 16.25 -3.38 33.43
N GLU A 336 16.42 -2.73 32.27
CA GLU A 336 15.93 -3.23 30.98
C GLU A 336 16.53 -4.60 30.63
N ASN A 337 17.76 -4.89 31.09
CA ASN A 337 18.43 -6.18 30.88
C ASN A 337 17.72 -7.35 31.56
N ILE A 338 17.01 -7.11 32.68
CA ILE A 338 16.25 -8.17 33.40
C ILE A 338 15.11 -8.71 32.53
N THR A 339 14.57 -7.87 31.64
CA THR A 339 13.45 -8.24 30.75
C THR A 339 13.89 -8.89 29.44
N LYS A 340 15.19 -8.88 29.12
CA LYS A 340 15.72 -9.39 27.86
C LYS A 340 16.16 -10.84 28.00
N LEU A 341 15.60 -11.71 27.16
CA LEU A 341 16.06 -13.09 27.05
C LEU A 341 17.40 -13.15 26.30
N GLU A 342 18.44 -13.62 26.98
CA GLU A 342 19.74 -13.89 26.36
C GLU A 342 19.64 -15.07 25.39
N THR A 343 20.10 -14.85 24.17
CA THR A 343 20.00 -15.83 23.07
C THR A 343 21.22 -15.75 22.18
N PHE A 344 21.59 -16.89 21.57
CA PHE A 344 22.74 -17.01 20.68
C PHE A 344 22.29 -17.47 19.30
N ALA A 345 22.92 -16.94 18.26
CA ALA A 345 22.63 -17.29 16.87
C ALA A 345 22.86 -18.78 16.61
N ALA A 346 21.81 -19.50 16.25
CA ALA A 346 21.84 -20.94 16.04
C ALA A 346 20.61 -21.41 15.28
N LEU A 347 20.75 -22.54 14.57
CA LEU A 347 19.65 -23.30 14.00
C LEU A 347 19.69 -24.72 14.58
N ASP A 348 18.88 -24.96 15.61
CA ASP A 348 18.90 -26.21 16.39
C ASP A 348 17.65 -27.05 16.06
N LEU A 349 17.84 -28.28 15.58
CA LEU A 349 16.75 -29.21 15.30
C LEU A 349 16.09 -29.68 16.61
N ILE A 350 14.77 -29.58 16.67
CA ILE A 350 13.93 -29.99 17.80
C ILE A 350 13.36 -31.38 17.56
N GLY A 351 12.86 -31.63 16.35
CA GLY A 351 12.20 -32.89 16.00
C GLY A 351 11.75 -32.92 14.56
N PHE A 352 10.97 -33.95 14.22
CA PHE A 352 10.44 -34.19 12.89
C PHE A 352 8.92 -34.42 12.97
N ILE A 353 8.21 -33.99 11.92
CA ILE A 353 6.76 -34.13 11.78
C ILE A 353 6.46 -34.76 10.42
N GLN A 354 5.45 -35.63 10.34
CA GLN A 354 5.00 -36.17 9.06
C GLN A 354 4.25 -35.09 8.27
N ASN A 355 4.36 -35.14 6.94
CA ASN A 355 3.71 -34.19 6.04
C ASN A 355 2.20 -34.08 6.31
N ASP A 356 1.52 -35.22 6.51
CA ASP A 356 0.08 -35.30 6.76
C ASP A 356 -0.39 -34.63 8.07
N GLN A 357 0.51 -34.42 9.03
CA GLN A 357 0.19 -33.76 10.30
C GLN A 357 0.41 -32.24 10.26
N TYR A 358 0.84 -31.71 9.11
CA TYR A 358 1.15 -30.31 8.94
C TYR A 358 0.14 -29.62 8.03
N ASP A 359 -0.55 -28.61 8.55
CA ASP A 359 -1.50 -27.83 7.78
C ASP A 359 -0.89 -26.52 7.27
N ARG A 360 -1.15 -26.20 5.99
CA ARG A 360 -0.63 -25.00 5.32
C ARG A 360 -1.01 -23.67 6.00
N TYR A 361 -2.14 -23.64 6.73
CA TYR A 361 -2.59 -22.42 7.43
C TYR A 361 -1.69 -22.05 8.63
N MET A 362 -0.84 -22.97 9.10
CA MET A 362 0.11 -22.73 10.18
C MET A 362 1.32 -21.90 9.72
N ASN A 363 1.51 -21.69 8.43
CA ASN A 363 2.62 -20.87 7.91
C ASN A 363 2.50 -19.41 8.39
N MET A 364 3.55 -18.88 9.02
CA MET A 364 3.68 -17.47 9.37
C MET A 364 4.83 -16.79 8.61
N SER A 365 4.74 -15.46 8.52
CA SER A 365 5.79 -14.60 7.98
C SER A 365 6.14 -14.94 6.52
N ASN A 366 7.38 -14.72 6.12
CA ASN A 366 7.90 -14.97 4.80
C ASN A 366 8.73 -16.26 4.73
N SER A 367 8.72 -16.91 3.57
CA SER A 367 9.48 -18.14 3.31
C SER A 367 10.94 -17.83 2.98
N ASN A 368 11.83 -18.70 3.43
CA ASN A 368 13.26 -18.58 3.23
C ASN A 368 13.82 -19.89 2.67
N VAL A 369 15.01 -19.82 2.10
CA VAL A 369 15.75 -20.98 1.60
C VAL A 369 16.99 -21.16 2.45
N ILE A 370 17.24 -22.38 2.89
CA ILE A 370 18.49 -22.78 3.54
C ILE A 370 19.26 -23.66 2.57
N ILE A 371 20.50 -23.25 2.30
CA ILE A 371 21.46 -24.00 1.49
C ILE A 371 22.73 -24.25 2.30
N ALA A 372 23.54 -25.22 1.87
CA ALA A 372 24.84 -25.44 2.46
C ALA A 372 25.77 -24.25 2.18
N GLN A 373 26.76 -24.06 3.04
CA GLN A 373 27.78 -23.05 2.82
C GLN A 373 28.52 -23.30 1.49
N LYS A 374 28.44 -22.32 0.57
CA LYS A 374 28.91 -22.46 -0.84
C LYS A 374 30.36 -22.92 -1.02
N THR A 375 31.22 -22.66 -0.04
CA THR A 375 32.64 -23.02 -0.09
C THR A 375 32.96 -24.36 0.58
N ASN A 376 31.96 -25.05 1.16
CA ASN A 376 32.16 -26.24 1.98
C ASN A 376 31.46 -27.46 1.38
N GLU A 377 32.19 -28.22 0.56
CA GLU A 377 31.69 -29.42 -0.11
C GLU A 377 31.16 -30.49 0.88
N LYS A 378 31.80 -30.61 2.05
CA LYS A 378 31.34 -31.55 3.10
C LYS A 378 29.96 -31.17 3.63
N ALA A 379 29.71 -29.88 3.82
CA ALA A 379 28.40 -29.39 4.24
C ALA A 379 27.35 -29.56 3.13
N THR A 380 27.73 -29.38 1.86
CA THR A 380 26.85 -29.62 0.71
C THR A 380 26.38 -31.08 0.67
N LEU A 381 27.31 -32.03 0.77
CA LEU A 381 26.97 -33.45 0.76
C LEU A 381 26.12 -33.84 1.98
N ALA A 382 26.47 -33.33 3.17
CA ALA A 382 25.71 -33.61 4.39
C ALA A 382 24.29 -33.05 4.34
N LEU A 383 24.11 -31.82 3.85
CA LEU A 383 22.79 -31.21 3.72
C LEU A 383 21.96 -31.90 2.65
N SER A 384 22.55 -32.24 1.50
CA SER A 384 21.86 -33.00 0.44
C SER A 384 21.38 -34.35 0.97
N SER A 385 22.23 -35.11 1.67
CA SER A 385 21.84 -36.37 2.31
C SER A 385 20.68 -36.20 3.30
N PHE A 386 20.67 -35.09 4.04
CA PHE A 386 19.59 -34.76 4.97
C PHE A 386 18.28 -34.38 4.25
N ILE A 387 18.35 -33.61 3.16
CA ILE A 387 17.19 -33.23 2.33
C ILE A 387 16.56 -34.47 1.69
N HIS A 388 17.38 -35.35 1.10
CA HIS A 388 16.91 -36.63 0.53
C HIS A 388 16.26 -37.51 1.58
N ALA A 389 16.85 -37.62 2.78
CA ALA A 389 16.24 -38.39 3.86
C ALA A 389 14.88 -37.84 4.31
N LEU A 390 14.70 -36.51 4.38
CA LEU A 390 13.42 -35.90 4.68
C LEU A 390 12.38 -36.17 3.59
N PHE A 391 12.80 -36.09 2.33
CA PHE A 391 11.96 -36.31 1.15
C PHE A 391 11.50 -37.78 1.05
N GLU A 392 12.42 -38.74 1.18
CA GLU A 392 12.10 -40.17 1.13
C GLU A 392 11.16 -40.62 2.27
N LEU A 393 11.23 -39.96 3.42
CA LEU A 393 10.42 -40.27 4.61
C LEU A 393 9.14 -39.45 4.72
N ASP A 394 8.83 -38.59 3.74
CA ASP A 394 7.68 -37.68 3.75
C ASP A 394 7.54 -36.91 5.08
N CYS A 395 8.66 -36.36 5.55
CA CYS A 395 8.72 -35.67 6.83
C CYS A 395 9.37 -34.29 6.71
N TYR A 396 8.95 -33.40 7.60
CA TYR A 396 9.52 -32.09 7.79
C TYR A 396 10.29 -32.04 9.09
N ALA A 397 11.32 -31.19 9.14
CA ALA A 397 12.06 -30.93 10.35
C ALA A 397 11.53 -29.66 11.05
N VAL A 398 11.44 -29.70 12.37
CA VAL A 398 11.11 -28.54 13.20
C VAL A 398 12.37 -28.09 13.91
N ALA A 399 12.70 -26.81 13.80
CA ALA A 399 13.93 -26.23 14.35
C ALA A 399 13.67 -24.94 15.13
N ARG A 400 14.54 -24.67 16.09
CA ARG A 400 14.68 -23.37 16.75
C ARG A 400 15.70 -22.54 15.97
N LEU A 401 15.27 -21.39 15.46
CA LEU A 401 16.13 -20.44 14.76
C LEU A 401 16.31 -19.16 15.60
N VAL A 402 17.57 -18.79 15.81
CA VAL A 402 17.96 -17.45 16.29
C VAL A 402 18.85 -16.82 15.22
N ILE A 403 18.37 -15.74 14.60
CA ILE A 403 19.04 -15.13 13.45
C ILE A 403 20.35 -14.43 13.86
N LYS A 404 20.35 -13.79 15.03
CA LYS A 404 21.50 -13.06 15.59
C LYS A 404 21.46 -13.15 17.12
N ASP A 405 22.61 -12.99 17.76
CA ASP A 405 22.68 -12.95 19.22
C ASP A 405 21.72 -11.90 19.79
N ASN A 406 21.06 -12.25 20.89
CA ASN A 406 20.05 -11.46 21.58
C ASN A 406 18.78 -11.14 20.77
N LYS A 407 18.51 -11.89 19.68
CA LYS A 407 17.20 -11.88 19.00
C LYS A 407 16.29 -12.96 19.53
N SER A 408 15.00 -12.63 19.62
CA SER A 408 13.95 -13.58 20.01
C SER A 408 14.03 -14.86 19.16
N PRO A 409 13.99 -16.04 19.80
CA PRO A 409 14.01 -17.30 19.08
C PRO A 409 12.72 -17.49 18.32
N LEU A 410 12.83 -18.08 17.13
CA LEU A 410 11.72 -18.46 16.28
C LEU A 410 11.65 -19.98 16.22
N ILE A 411 10.45 -20.53 16.11
CA ILE A 411 10.24 -21.93 15.73
C ILE A 411 9.94 -21.94 14.24
N VAL A 412 10.67 -22.78 13.51
CA VAL A 412 10.60 -22.85 12.06
C VAL A 412 10.43 -24.29 11.59
N LEU A 413 9.66 -24.46 10.53
CA LEU A 413 9.55 -25.70 9.77
C LEU A 413 10.56 -25.67 8.64
N LEU A 414 11.21 -26.80 8.38
CA LEU A 414 12.15 -27.04 7.30
C LEU A 414 11.59 -28.16 6.41
N ALA A 415 11.15 -27.79 5.21
CA ALA A 415 10.62 -28.72 4.21
C ALA A 415 11.66 -28.98 3.10
N PRO A 416 11.87 -30.23 2.66
CA PRO A 416 12.77 -30.54 1.55
C PRO A 416 12.21 -30.06 0.21
N SER A 417 13.05 -29.48 -0.64
CA SER A 417 12.72 -29.08 -2.01
C SER A 417 13.85 -29.48 -2.95
N ILE A 418 13.55 -30.33 -3.91
CA ILE A 418 14.50 -30.88 -4.90
C ILE A 418 14.04 -30.40 -6.27
N GLU A 419 14.80 -29.47 -6.86
CA GLU A 419 14.61 -28.98 -8.23
C GLU A 419 15.77 -29.48 -9.11
N PRO A 420 15.63 -29.52 -10.45
CA PRO A 420 16.68 -30.03 -11.35
C PRO A 420 18.03 -29.31 -11.19
N ASP A 421 17.99 -28.01 -10.90
CA ASP A 421 19.17 -27.15 -10.80
C ASP A 421 19.75 -27.06 -9.38
N TYR A 422 18.94 -27.32 -8.34
CA TYR A 422 19.36 -27.18 -6.95
C TYR A 422 18.47 -27.93 -5.95
N GLU A 423 19.06 -28.26 -4.81
CA GLU A 423 18.36 -28.82 -3.65
C GLU A 423 18.45 -27.82 -2.49
N CYS A 424 17.36 -27.66 -1.74
CA CYS A 424 17.36 -26.80 -0.57
C CYS A 424 16.30 -27.18 0.47
N LEU A 425 16.40 -26.57 1.65
CA LEU A 425 15.33 -26.61 2.65
C LEU A 425 14.54 -25.30 2.59
N LEU A 426 13.23 -25.41 2.39
CA LEU A 426 12.30 -24.30 2.53
C LEU A 426 11.97 -24.10 4.00
N GLU A 427 12.24 -22.91 4.50
CA GLU A 427 12.01 -22.52 5.89
C GLU A 427 10.79 -21.59 6.00
N VAL A 428 9.86 -21.95 6.89
CA VAL A 428 8.71 -21.12 7.24
C VAL A 428 8.57 -21.03 8.77
N GLN A 429 8.18 -19.87 9.28
CA GLN A 429 7.94 -19.67 10.70
C GLN A 429 6.64 -20.35 11.14
N LEU A 430 6.68 -21.03 12.29
CA LEU A 430 5.51 -21.62 12.94
C LEU A 430 4.97 -20.70 14.05
N PRO A 431 3.65 -20.75 14.32
CA PRO A 431 3.03 -19.99 15.40
C PRO A 431 3.41 -20.52 16.77
N PHE A 432 3.53 -19.62 17.73
CA PHE A 432 3.48 -19.98 19.15
C PHE A 432 2.04 -20.14 19.64
N ALA A 433 1.87 -20.66 20.85
CA ALA A 433 0.55 -20.84 21.46
C ALA A 433 -0.21 -19.51 21.59
N GLU A 434 0.51 -18.41 21.80
CA GLU A 434 -0.01 -17.05 21.91
C GLU A 434 -0.49 -16.46 20.57
N ASP A 435 0.00 -16.99 19.44
CA ASP A 435 -0.38 -16.53 18.10
C ASP A 435 -1.71 -17.16 17.64
N VAL A 436 -2.07 -18.32 18.20
CA VAL A 436 -3.26 -19.09 17.78
C VAL A 436 -4.52 -18.52 18.42
N ARG A 437 -5.51 -18.18 17.58
CA ARG A 437 -6.84 -17.71 18.01
C ARG A 437 -7.89 -18.78 17.80
N ALA A 438 -8.30 -19.44 18.89
CA ALA A 438 -9.31 -20.50 18.86
C ALA A 438 -10.74 -19.95 18.82
N TYR A 439 -11.14 -19.36 17.69
CA TYR A 439 -12.53 -18.97 17.47
C TYR A 439 -13.39 -20.19 17.17
N LYS A 440 -14.58 -20.25 17.79
CA LYS A 440 -15.57 -21.29 17.53
C LYS A 440 -16.59 -20.78 16.53
N PHE A 441 -16.68 -21.43 15.39
CA PHE A 441 -17.69 -21.16 14.37
C PHE A 441 -18.71 -22.31 14.34
N PRO A 442 -20.01 -22.03 14.21
CA PRO A 442 -21.00 -23.06 13.93
C PRO A 442 -20.65 -23.79 12.62
N PRO A 443 -20.89 -25.11 12.53
CA PRO A 443 -20.77 -25.84 11.27
C PRO A 443 -21.70 -25.25 10.20
N LEU A 444 -21.25 -25.22 8.95
CA LEU A 444 -22.01 -24.67 7.82
C LEU A 444 -22.82 -25.73 7.07
N ASP A 445 -22.45 -27.00 7.23
CA ASP A 445 -23.03 -28.19 6.62
C ASP A 445 -24.23 -28.76 7.39
N GLN A 446 -24.39 -28.37 8.66
CA GLN A 446 -25.46 -28.86 9.52
C GLN A 446 -25.97 -27.76 10.45
N VAL A 447 -27.29 -27.77 10.69
CA VAL A 447 -27.92 -26.90 11.68
C VAL A 447 -28.22 -27.72 12.92
N VAL A 448 -27.46 -27.46 13.99
CA VAL A 448 -27.66 -28.10 15.29
C VAL A 448 -28.63 -27.26 16.10
N THR A 449 -29.76 -27.85 16.49
CA THR A 449 -30.70 -27.21 17.42
C THR A 449 -30.14 -27.16 18.84
N ILE A 450 -30.69 -26.33 19.73
CA ILE A 450 -30.29 -26.24 21.14
C ILE A 450 -30.38 -27.62 21.86
N SER A 451 -31.20 -28.54 21.33
CA SER A 451 -31.37 -29.91 21.82
C SER A 451 -30.42 -30.94 21.19
N GLY A 452 -29.45 -30.52 20.36
CA GLY A 452 -28.47 -31.40 19.73
C GLY A 452 -28.98 -32.19 18.52
N LYS A 453 -30.22 -31.94 18.05
CA LYS A 453 -30.77 -32.61 16.86
C LYS A 453 -30.27 -31.92 15.59
N GLU A 454 -29.66 -32.71 14.70
CA GLU A 454 -29.21 -32.29 13.38
C GLU A 454 -30.40 -32.11 12.43
N ILE A 455 -30.49 -30.95 11.80
CA ILE A 455 -31.47 -30.66 10.74
C ILE A 455 -30.73 -30.62 9.41
N LYS A 456 -31.18 -31.44 8.46
CA LYS A 456 -30.64 -31.52 7.09
C LYS A 456 -31.35 -30.60 6.09
N ASP A 457 -32.60 -30.22 6.37
CA ASP A 457 -33.37 -29.28 5.56
C ASP A 457 -33.58 -27.98 6.33
N HIS A 458 -32.78 -26.96 6.02
CA HIS A 458 -32.88 -25.64 6.64
C HIS A 458 -32.63 -24.55 5.60
N ARG A 459 -33.20 -23.36 5.80
CA ARG A 459 -33.01 -22.19 4.93
C ARG A 459 -31.55 -21.80 4.70
N ASN A 460 -30.68 -22.12 5.66
CA ASN A 460 -29.26 -21.81 5.61
C ASN A 460 -28.41 -22.94 4.98
N LEU A 461 -29.02 -24.08 4.65
CA LEU A 461 -28.36 -25.18 3.96
C LEU A 461 -28.64 -25.09 2.46
N PRO A 462 -27.67 -25.42 1.60
CA PRO A 462 -27.84 -25.31 0.16
C PRO A 462 -28.81 -26.37 -0.36
N SER A 463 -29.71 -25.98 -1.26
CA SER A 463 -30.55 -26.93 -2.00
C SER A 463 -29.74 -27.68 -3.06
N GLU A 464 -30.23 -28.86 -3.48
CA GLU A 464 -29.60 -29.62 -4.58
C GLU A 464 -29.50 -28.78 -5.87
N ASP A 465 -30.52 -27.98 -6.16
CA ASP A 465 -30.52 -27.05 -7.30
C ASP A 465 -29.43 -25.98 -7.20
N LEU A 466 -29.20 -25.45 -6.00
CA LEU A 466 -28.15 -24.46 -5.75
C LEU A 466 -26.77 -25.11 -5.89
N MET A 467 -26.59 -26.33 -5.38
CA MET A 467 -25.34 -27.08 -5.54
C MET A 467 -25.05 -27.39 -7.02
N ASN A 468 -26.06 -27.82 -7.79
CA ASN A 468 -25.90 -28.07 -9.22
C ASN A 468 -25.56 -26.81 -10.02
N ALA A 469 -26.22 -25.68 -9.70
CA ALA A 469 -25.94 -24.40 -10.34
C ALA A 469 -24.52 -23.90 -10.00
N MET A 470 -24.08 -24.07 -8.75
CA MET A 470 -22.74 -23.71 -8.30
C MET A 470 -21.67 -24.59 -8.95
N SER A 471 -21.86 -25.92 -9.01
CA SER A 471 -20.93 -26.84 -9.68
C SER A 471 -20.67 -26.41 -11.13
N LYS A 472 -21.73 -26.20 -11.91
CA LYS A 472 -21.61 -25.76 -13.31
C LYS A 472 -20.94 -24.39 -13.47
N TYR A 473 -21.11 -23.51 -12.49
CA TYR A 473 -20.45 -22.22 -12.49
C TYR A 473 -18.94 -22.36 -12.22
N VAL A 474 -18.55 -23.22 -11.26
CA VAL A 474 -17.14 -23.54 -10.98
C VAL A 474 -16.49 -24.15 -12.22
N ASP A 475 -17.12 -25.15 -12.84
CA ASP A 475 -16.64 -25.77 -14.08
C ASP A 475 -16.50 -24.73 -15.20
N SER A 476 -17.43 -23.77 -15.30
CA SER A 476 -17.36 -22.69 -16.29
C SER A 476 -16.32 -21.61 -16.01
N MET A 477 -15.75 -21.58 -14.80
CA MET A 477 -14.75 -20.60 -14.34
C MET A 477 -13.35 -21.22 -14.18
N GLU A 478 -13.16 -22.46 -14.65
CA GLU A 478 -11.86 -23.12 -14.66
C GLU A 478 -10.85 -22.36 -15.53
N LEU A 479 -9.63 -22.20 -14.99
CA LEU A 479 -8.52 -21.41 -15.55
C LEU A 479 -7.30 -22.29 -15.89
N VAL A 480 -7.51 -23.60 -15.94
CA VAL A 480 -6.54 -24.59 -16.41
C VAL A 480 -7.12 -25.14 -17.70
N GLU A 481 -6.37 -25.04 -18.80
CA GLU A 481 -6.74 -25.59 -20.10
C GLU A 481 -5.79 -26.73 -20.45
N GLU A 482 -6.30 -27.83 -20.98
CA GLU A 482 -5.46 -28.88 -21.54
C GLU A 482 -5.05 -28.49 -22.98
N ASP A 483 -3.78 -28.64 -23.31
CA ASP A 483 -3.28 -28.39 -24.67
C ASP A 483 -3.62 -29.54 -25.65
N GLU A 484 -3.15 -29.44 -26.90
CA GLU A 484 -3.36 -30.48 -27.91
C GLU A 484 -2.68 -31.82 -27.56
N ASP A 485 -1.67 -31.81 -26.68
CA ASP A 485 -0.91 -32.96 -26.19
C ASP A 485 -1.42 -33.48 -24.82
N GLY A 486 -2.42 -32.82 -24.22
CA GLY A 486 -3.02 -33.16 -22.93
C GLY A 486 -2.27 -32.66 -21.70
N GLU A 487 -1.36 -31.68 -21.87
CA GLU A 487 -0.68 -31.03 -20.76
C GLU A 487 -1.54 -29.88 -20.19
N GLU A 488 -1.62 -29.79 -18.85
CA GLU A 488 -2.33 -28.71 -18.16
C GLU A 488 -1.55 -27.39 -18.33
N ILE A 489 -2.08 -26.48 -19.14
CA ILE A 489 -1.62 -25.11 -19.28
C ILE A 489 -2.43 -24.22 -18.35
N ASP A 490 -1.75 -23.68 -17.33
CA ASP A 490 -2.28 -22.57 -16.54
C ASP A 490 -2.54 -21.37 -17.45
N THR A 491 -3.79 -20.98 -17.64
CA THR A 491 -4.16 -19.80 -18.44
C THR A 491 -3.60 -18.50 -17.83
N ILE A 492 -3.20 -18.55 -16.55
CA ILE A 492 -2.59 -17.45 -15.79
C ILE A 492 -1.31 -17.94 -15.11
N PRO A 493 -0.14 -17.84 -15.77
CA PRO A 493 1.13 -18.13 -15.12
C PRO A 493 1.35 -17.14 -13.96
N LEU A 494 1.53 -17.66 -12.75
CA LEU A 494 1.76 -16.82 -11.56
C LEU A 494 3.04 -15.98 -11.67
N GLU A 495 4.01 -16.42 -12.48
CA GLU A 495 5.26 -15.70 -12.73
C GLU A 495 5.04 -14.36 -13.44
N ASP A 496 3.95 -14.24 -14.21
CA ASP A 496 3.55 -13.01 -14.90
C ASP A 496 2.65 -12.10 -14.03
N SER A 497 2.45 -12.46 -12.75
CA SER A 497 1.70 -11.65 -11.80
C SER A 497 2.56 -10.54 -11.19
N TYR A 498 2.56 -9.38 -11.83
CA TYR A 498 3.26 -8.20 -11.33
C TYR A 498 2.43 -7.41 -10.31
N SER A 499 3.10 -6.82 -9.31
CA SER A 499 2.44 -5.93 -8.34
C SER A 499 2.06 -4.59 -9.02
N PRO A 500 0.76 -4.25 -9.13
CA PRO A 500 0.36 -3.00 -9.78
C PRO A 500 0.88 -1.77 -9.05
N LEU A 501 0.95 -1.81 -7.72
CA LEU A 501 1.38 -0.68 -6.90
C LEU A 501 2.80 -0.22 -7.23
N LEU A 502 3.74 -1.16 -7.35
CA LEU A 502 5.16 -0.86 -7.55
C LEU A 502 5.39 -0.26 -8.94
N HIS A 503 4.99 -0.99 -9.97
CA HIS A 503 5.23 -0.59 -11.34
C HIS A 503 4.42 0.64 -11.74
N ARG A 504 3.20 0.83 -11.20
CA ARG A 504 2.42 2.03 -11.47
C ARG A 504 3.07 3.28 -10.88
N ILE A 505 3.61 3.19 -9.66
CA ILE A 505 4.33 4.31 -9.03
C ILE A 505 5.60 4.62 -9.82
N GLU A 506 6.38 3.62 -10.19
CA GLU A 506 7.60 3.80 -11.00
C GLU A 506 7.29 4.39 -12.38
N GLN A 507 6.24 3.91 -13.07
CA GLN A 507 5.76 4.48 -14.32
C GLN A 507 5.37 5.96 -14.15
N ALA A 508 4.64 6.30 -13.08
CA ALA A 508 4.24 7.68 -12.81
C ALA A 508 5.44 8.60 -12.55
N ILE A 509 6.44 8.12 -11.81
CA ILE A 509 7.68 8.87 -11.55
C ILE A 509 8.45 9.11 -12.85
N ARG A 510 8.65 8.07 -13.68
CA ARG A 510 9.33 8.17 -14.98
C ARG A 510 8.61 9.12 -15.93
N TRP A 511 7.29 8.97 -16.04
CA TRP A 511 6.46 9.83 -16.87
C TRP A 511 6.57 11.30 -16.44
N ARG A 512 6.43 11.57 -15.14
CA ARG A 512 6.47 12.93 -14.61
C ARG A 512 7.86 13.56 -14.70
N ALA A 513 8.93 12.76 -14.70
CA ALA A 513 10.30 13.25 -14.90
C ALA A 513 10.50 13.85 -16.30
N ILE A 514 9.90 13.23 -17.33
CA ILE A 514 10.03 13.67 -18.73
C ILE A 514 8.96 14.72 -19.06
N HIS A 515 7.72 14.51 -18.58
CA HIS A 515 6.57 15.35 -18.87
C HIS A 515 6.03 15.96 -17.56
N PRO A 516 6.59 17.08 -17.05
CA PRO A 516 6.16 17.66 -15.76
C PRO A 516 4.68 18.08 -15.71
N ASN A 517 4.15 18.61 -16.81
CA ASN A 517 2.86 19.31 -16.84
C ASN A 517 1.70 18.49 -17.45
N GLU A 518 1.98 17.31 -18.02
CA GLU A 518 0.96 16.50 -18.70
C GLU A 518 0.20 15.61 -17.71
N PRO A 519 -1.04 15.16 -17.98
CA PRO A 519 -1.68 14.17 -17.11
C PRO A 519 -0.89 12.85 -17.09
N LEU A 520 -1.09 12.04 -16.05
CA LEU A 520 -0.52 10.69 -15.99
C LEU A 520 -1.24 9.79 -17.02
N PRO A 521 -0.52 8.97 -17.80
CA PRO A 521 -1.13 8.02 -18.73
C PRO A 521 -1.89 6.94 -17.96
N PRO A 522 -2.85 6.22 -18.57
CA PRO A 522 -3.48 5.06 -17.93
C PRO A 522 -2.45 3.95 -17.59
N PRO A 523 -2.75 3.04 -16.65
CA PRO A 523 -1.90 1.87 -16.41
C PRO A 523 -1.88 0.98 -17.65
N SER A 524 -0.76 0.26 -17.88
CA SER A 524 -0.67 -0.68 -19.00
C SER A 524 -1.67 -1.82 -18.84
N GLU A 525 -2.17 -2.34 -19.97
CA GLU A 525 -3.12 -3.45 -19.98
C GLU A 525 -2.49 -4.72 -19.37
N LYS A 526 -1.22 -5.00 -19.70
CA LYS A 526 -0.45 -6.11 -19.13
C LYS A 526 -0.42 -6.08 -17.58
N LEU A 527 -0.27 -4.91 -16.98
CA LEU A 527 -0.27 -4.74 -15.51
C LEU A 527 -1.65 -5.04 -14.89
N THR A 528 -2.73 -4.72 -15.61
CA THR A 528 -4.10 -4.85 -15.10
C THR A 528 -4.81 -6.12 -15.57
N ARG A 529 -4.16 -6.93 -16.42
CA ARG A 529 -4.67 -8.18 -16.98
C ARG A 529 -5.24 -9.11 -15.90
N LEU A 530 -4.53 -9.26 -14.78
CA LEU A 530 -4.93 -10.16 -13.68
C LEU A 530 -5.87 -9.50 -12.65
N SER A 531 -6.19 -8.21 -12.80
CA SER A 531 -7.16 -7.54 -11.92
C SER A 531 -8.61 -7.94 -12.24
N LYS A 532 -8.84 -8.58 -13.39
CA LYS A 532 -10.14 -9.09 -13.83
C LYS A 532 -9.95 -10.47 -14.45
N PRO A 533 -10.92 -11.39 -14.33
CA PRO A 533 -10.86 -12.65 -15.05
C PRO A 533 -10.89 -12.41 -16.58
N PRO A 534 -10.38 -13.33 -17.41
CA PRO A 534 -10.46 -13.23 -18.86
C PRO A 534 -11.90 -13.02 -19.35
N GLN A 535 -12.09 -12.22 -20.40
CA GLN A 535 -13.43 -11.88 -20.90
C GLN A 535 -14.18 -13.12 -21.39
N GLU A 536 -13.48 -14.04 -22.07
CA GLU A 536 -14.04 -15.29 -22.60
C GLU A 536 -14.62 -16.16 -21.47
N VAL A 537 -13.89 -16.29 -20.36
CA VAL A 537 -14.34 -17.03 -19.17
C VAL A 537 -15.55 -16.35 -18.53
N GLN A 538 -15.57 -15.02 -18.47
CA GLN A 538 -16.74 -14.28 -17.95
C GLN A 538 -17.98 -14.50 -18.82
N GLU A 539 -17.84 -14.51 -20.14
CA GLU A 539 -18.94 -14.74 -21.07
C GLU A 539 -19.49 -16.17 -20.95
N ARG A 540 -18.60 -17.16 -20.84
CA ARG A 540 -18.95 -18.57 -20.59
C ARG A 540 -19.72 -18.75 -19.28
N ALA A 541 -19.27 -18.09 -18.21
CA ALA A 541 -19.82 -18.24 -16.87
C ALA A 541 -21.10 -17.43 -16.61
N LYS A 542 -21.37 -16.38 -17.40
CA LYS A 542 -22.48 -15.42 -17.18
C LYS A 542 -23.84 -16.10 -17.03
N LYS A 543 -24.14 -17.08 -17.89
CA LYS A 543 -25.41 -17.83 -17.86
C LYS A 543 -25.61 -18.58 -16.53
N TYR A 544 -24.53 -19.16 -15.99
CA TYR A 544 -24.57 -19.92 -14.74
C TYR A 544 -24.63 -18.99 -13.54
N LEU A 545 -23.92 -17.85 -13.59
CA LEU A 545 -23.99 -16.81 -12.57
C LEU A 545 -25.42 -16.27 -12.40
N ASP A 546 -26.10 -15.95 -13.50
CA ASP A 546 -27.49 -15.47 -13.48
C ASP A 546 -28.43 -16.52 -12.85
N ARG A 547 -28.21 -17.81 -13.13
CA ARG A 547 -28.96 -18.90 -12.49
C ARG A 547 -28.71 -18.97 -10.99
N ILE A 548 -27.47 -18.82 -10.53
CA ILE A 548 -27.13 -18.83 -9.11
C ILE A 548 -27.80 -17.66 -8.39
N ILE A 549 -27.73 -16.45 -8.95
CA ILE A 549 -28.35 -15.25 -8.36
C ILE A 549 -29.85 -15.48 -8.17
N ASN A 550 -30.53 -16.07 -9.15
CA ASN A 550 -31.95 -16.37 -9.10
C ASN A 550 -32.30 -17.45 -8.05
N VAL A 551 -31.51 -18.54 -7.98
CA VAL A 551 -31.77 -19.65 -7.03
C VAL A 551 -31.43 -19.26 -5.59
N ALA A 552 -30.38 -18.46 -5.39
CA ALA A 552 -29.90 -18.06 -4.06
C ALA A 552 -30.71 -16.90 -3.43
N ASP A 553 -31.61 -16.24 -4.18
CA ASP A 553 -32.43 -15.10 -3.71
C ASP A 553 -31.59 -14.02 -2.98
N VAL A 554 -30.44 -13.66 -3.55
CA VAL A 554 -29.49 -12.73 -2.92
C VAL A 554 -30.06 -11.31 -2.93
N LYS A 555 -30.35 -10.77 -1.74
CA LYS A 555 -30.90 -9.41 -1.55
C LYS A 555 -29.87 -8.50 -0.89
N LYS A 556 -29.73 -7.28 -1.44
CA LYS A 556 -28.87 -6.25 -0.85
C LYS A 556 -29.51 -5.72 0.43
N VAL A 557 -28.88 -5.97 1.57
CA VAL A 557 -29.29 -5.38 2.86
C VAL A 557 -28.87 -3.91 2.87
N PRO A 558 -29.79 -2.96 3.15
CA PRO A 558 -29.42 -1.55 3.27
C PRO A 558 -28.43 -1.39 4.45
N PRO A 559 -27.42 -0.52 4.35
CA PRO A 559 -26.49 -0.30 5.43
C PRO A 559 -27.27 0.11 6.69
N LYS A 560 -27.08 -0.62 7.80
CA LYS A 560 -27.63 -0.21 9.09
C LYS A 560 -27.15 1.22 9.37
N ALA A 561 -28.09 2.16 9.50
CA ALA A 561 -27.75 3.51 9.89
C ALA A 561 -26.99 3.43 11.21
N LYS A 562 -25.73 3.91 11.23
CA LYS A 562 -24.99 4.02 12.48
C LYS A 562 -25.77 4.98 13.36
N GLY A 563 -26.41 4.48 14.41
CA GLY A 563 -26.88 5.34 15.49
C GLY A 563 -25.71 6.20 15.93
N ARG A 564 -25.87 7.52 15.91
CA ARG A 564 -24.86 8.45 16.44
C ARG A 564 -24.59 8.04 17.88
N LYS A 565 -23.32 7.74 18.22
CA LYS A 565 -22.90 7.51 19.59
C LYS A 565 -23.32 8.73 20.42
N ARG A 566 -24.31 8.55 21.30
CA ARG A 566 -24.68 9.55 22.31
C ARG A 566 -23.50 9.63 23.29
N ASN A 567 -22.80 10.76 23.31
CA ASN A 567 -21.65 10.99 24.19
C ASN A 567 -22.17 11.21 25.62
N ARG A 568 -22.32 10.13 26.38
CA ARG A 568 -22.34 10.18 27.83
C ARG A 568 -21.13 9.41 28.36
N ASP A 569 -20.21 10.12 29.00
CA ASP A 569 -19.26 9.48 29.89
C ASP A 569 -20.05 9.05 31.13
N ILE A 570 -20.42 7.77 31.15
CA ILE A 570 -20.97 7.15 32.36
C ILE A 570 -19.80 7.05 33.33
N ASP A 571 -19.89 7.72 34.48
CA ASP A 571 -18.96 7.53 35.60
C ASP A 571 -19.03 6.07 36.04
N LYS A 572 -18.10 5.26 35.53
CA LYS A 572 -17.99 3.86 35.93
C LYS A 572 -17.43 3.84 37.34
N PRO A 573 -18.07 3.12 38.28
CA PRO A 573 -17.50 2.98 39.63
C PRO A 573 -16.12 2.34 39.53
N LEU A 574 -15.17 2.83 40.34
CA LEU A 574 -13.75 2.41 40.33
C LEU A 574 -13.56 0.88 40.43
N SER A 575 -14.53 0.18 41.02
CA SER A 575 -14.55 -1.28 41.18
C SER A 575 -14.99 -2.07 39.94
N GLY A 576 -15.53 -1.43 38.89
CA GLY A 576 -16.06 -2.11 37.71
C GLY A 576 -17.23 -3.06 38.01
N LEU A 577 -17.85 -2.91 39.18
CA LEU A 577 -19.02 -3.65 39.63
C LEU A 577 -20.23 -2.75 39.46
N ASP A 578 -21.08 -3.08 38.50
CA ASP A 578 -22.37 -2.43 38.34
C ASP A 578 -23.35 -3.04 39.35
N VAL A 579 -23.57 -2.31 40.45
CA VAL A 579 -24.40 -2.77 41.56
C VAL A 579 -25.86 -2.94 41.11
N ASP A 580 -26.28 -2.22 40.07
CA ASP A 580 -27.63 -2.31 39.50
C ASP A 580 -27.81 -3.54 38.61
N GLU A 581 -26.77 -3.95 37.87
CA GLU A 581 -26.77 -5.19 37.07
C GLU A 581 -26.79 -6.45 37.97
N LEU A 582 -26.22 -6.36 39.18
CA LEU A 582 -26.26 -7.42 40.20
C LEU A 582 -27.55 -7.46 41.02
N LEU A 583 -28.21 -6.32 41.24
CA LEU A 583 -29.40 -6.25 42.09
C LEU A 583 -30.69 -6.61 41.37
N ASN A 584 -30.66 -6.80 40.04
CA ASN A 584 -31.77 -7.29 39.20
C ASN A 584 -33.15 -6.75 39.64
N ARG A 585 -33.19 -5.46 40.01
CA ARG A 585 -34.44 -4.81 40.39
C ARG A 585 -35.25 -4.71 39.10
N GLU A 586 -36.38 -5.41 39.07
CA GLU A 586 -37.36 -5.35 37.98
C GLU A 586 -37.43 -3.93 37.43
N LYS A 587 -37.23 -3.77 36.12
CA LYS A 587 -37.30 -2.50 35.40
C LYS A 587 -38.57 -1.77 35.86
N ARG A 588 -38.44 -0.80 36.78
CA ARG A 588 -39.59 -0.06 37.28
C ARG A 588 -40.01 0.88 36.17
N VAL A 589 -41.07 0.49 35.46
CA VAL A 589 -41.60 1.23 34.31
C VAL A 589 -42.31 2.51 34.75
N LYS A 590 -42.65 2.67 36.03
CA LYS A 590 -43.45 3.79 36.54
C LYS A 590 -42.67 4.66 37.51
N ILE A 591 -42.59 5.95 37.21
CA ILE A 591 -42.05 7.00 38.09
C ILE A 591 -43.08 7.30 39.18
N SER A 592 -42.64 7.33 40.44
CA SER A 592 -43.50 7.64 41.59
C SER A 592 -43.52 9.14 41.92
N PRO A 593 -44.66 9.72 42.34
CA PRO A 593 -44.75 11.16 42.65
C PRO A 593 -43.84 11.60 43.82
N ASN A 594 -43.61 10.73 44.79
CA ASN A 594 -42.83 11.05 45.99
C ASN A 594 -41.31 11.02 45.75
N ASN A 595 -40.83 10.44 44.65
CA ASN A 595 -39.41 10.30 44.31
C ASN A 595 -39.15 10.51 42.81
N ALA A 596 -39.82 11.51 42.23
CA ALA A 596 -39.89 11.69 40.77
C ALA A 596 -38.51 11.97 40.13
N ILE A 597 -37.71 12.87 40.72
CA ILE A 597 -36.44 13.32 40.14
C ILE A 597 -35.41 12.17 40.01
N PRO A 598 -35.08 11.40 41.06
CA PRO A 598 -34.10 10.30 40.94
C PRO A 598 -34.57 9.16 40.04
N GLU A 599 -35.86 8.81 40.10
CA GLU A 599 -36.43 7.73 39.29
C GLU A 599 -36.48 8.09 37.80
N PHE A 600 -36.71 9.37 37.47
CA PHE A 600 -36.63 9.87 36.09
C PHE A 600 -35.22 9.78 35.52
N LYS A 601 -34.20 10.22 36.27
CA LYS A 601 -32.80 10.09 35.85
C LYS A 601 -32.39 8.63 35.63
N GLN A 602 -32.87 7.72 36.47
CA GLN A 602 -32.62 6.28 36.34
C GLN A 602 -33.38 5.67 35.14
N THR A 603 -34.57 6.15 34.85
CA THR A 603 -35.35 5.68 33.69
C THR A 603 -34.71 6.15 32.38
N LEU A 604 -34.24 7.40 32.32
CA LEU A 604 -33.51 7.95 31.18
C LEU A 604 -32.15 7.26 30.96
N SER A 605 -31.42 6.93 32.03
CA SER A 605 -30.13 6.21 31.89
C SER A 605 -30.27 4.82 31.27
N ASN A 606 -31.43 4.20 31.42
CA ASN A 606 -31.74 2.87 30.87
C ASN A 606 -32.50 2.96 29.53
N ALA A 607 -32.81 4.15 29.03
CA ALA A 607 -33.59 4.35 27.82
C ALA A 607 -32.69 4.28 26.56
N GLU A 608 -32.75 3.14 25.86
CA GLU A 608 -32.01 2.93 24.60
C GLU A 608 -32.74 3.52 23.37
N THR A 609 -34.04 3.78 23.48
CA THR A 609 -34.90 4.23 22.37
C THR A 609 -35.56 5.58 22.64
N ILE A 610 -35.85 6.33 21.57
CA ILE A 610 -36.54 7.64 21.64
C ILE A 610 -37.96 7.48 22.22
N GLU A 611 -38.63 6.36 21.94
CA GLU A 611 -39.97 6.07 22.47
C GLU A 611 -39.97 5.90 23.99
N ALA A 612 -38.93 5.28 24.57
CA ALA A 612 -38.77 5.15 26.01
C ALA A 612 -38.53 6.52 26.70
N ILE A 613 -37.78 7.41 26.04
CA ILE A 613 -37.59 8.79 26.53
C ILE A 613 -38.90 9.56 26.52
N LYS A 614 -39.70 9.45 25.44
CA LYS A 614 -41.02 10.08 25.35
C LYS A 614 -41.98 9.58 26.44
N ASP A 615 -41.98 8.28 26.73
CA ASP A 615 -42.82 7.74 27.80
C ASP A 615 -42.40 8.26 29.18
N ALA A 616 -41.09 8.30 29.48
CA ALA A 616 -40.57 8.85 30.74
C ALA A 616 -40.92 10.34 30.92
N VAL A 617 -40.78 11.15 29.85
CA VAL A 617 -41.17 12.57 29.84
C VAL A 617 -42.68 12.73 30.06
N GLY A 618 -43.50 11.91 29.39
CA GLY A 618 -44.96 11.93 29.58
C GLY A 618 -45.41 11.49 30.97
N GLN A 619 -44.68 10.60 31.63
CA GLN A 619 -44.93 10.24 33.04
C GLN A 619 -44.58 11.39 33.97
N MET A 620 -43.44 12.06 33.77
CA MET A 620 -43.06 13.23 34.55
C MET A 620 -44.04 14.40 34.34
N GLU A 621 -44.52 14.62 33.12
CA GLU A 621 -45.53 15.63 32.81
C GLU A 621 -46.81 15.43 33.65
N LYS A 622 -47.32 14.20 33.72
CA LYS A 622 -48.50 13.88 34.54
C LYS A 622 -48.24 14.07 36.03
N ILE A 623 -47.03 13.81 36.52
CA ILE A 623 -46.67 14.03 37.93
C ILE A 623 -46.68 15.53 38.22
N ILE A 624 -46.07 16.34 37.35
CA ILE A 624 -46.06 17.80 37.43
C ILE A 624 -47.51 18.33 37.44
N GLU A 625 -48.36 17.91 36.51
CA GLU A 625 -49.77 18.32 36.45
C GLU A 625 -50.54 17.95 37.73
N ASN A 626 -50.33 16.75 38.26
CA ASN A 626 -50.95 16.31 39.53
C ASN A 626 -50.44 17.09 40.75
N HIS A 627 -49.17 17.47 40.77
CA HIS A 627 -48.59 18.31 41.82
C HIS A 627 -49.19 19.72 41.80
N ILE A 628 -49.50 20.25 40.61
CA ILE A 628 -50.17 21.54 40.43
C ILE A 628 -51.64 21.45 40.84
N SER A 629 -52.38 20.46 40.32
CA SER A 629 -53.84 20.36 40.54
C SER A 629 -54.21 20.08 41.99
N ASN A 630 -53.39 19.30 42.70
CA ASN A 630 -53.61 18.94 44.10
C ASN A 630 -52.88 19.87 45.09
N SER A 631 -52.26 20.96 44.60
CA SER A 631 -51.58 21.93 45.47
C SER A 631 -52.60 22.76 46.26
N PHE A 632 -52.53 22.68 47.59
CA PHE A 632 -53.23 23.60 48.49
C PHE A 632 -52.38 24.87 48.64
N GLY A 633 -52.72 25.93 47.88
CA GLY A 633 -51.89 27.13 47.79
C GLY A 633 -50.58 26.89 47.02
N ASP A 634 -49.49 27.43 47.54
CA ASP A 634 -48.13 27.45 46.98
C ASP A 634 -47.24 26.26 47.42
N ALA A 635 -47.76 25.36 48.25
CA ALA A 635 -46.98 24.30 48.92
C ALA A 635 -46.18 23.37 47.99
N ASN A 636 -46.64 23.13 46.76
CA ASN A 636 -45.95 22.26 45.78
C ASN A 636 -45.22 23.00 44.66
N TYR A 637 -45.30 24.34 44.59
CA TYR A 637 -44.75 25.10 43.46
C TYR A 637 -43.23 25.02 43.35
N ASP A 638 -42.51 25.04 44.49
CA ASP A 638 -41.05 24.90 44.49
C ASP A 638 -40.60 23.54 43.93
N ARG A 639 -41.34 22.47 44.23
CA ARG A 639 -41.05 21.12 43.69
C ARG A 639 -41.24 21.06 42.18
N VAL A 640 -42.31 21.68 41.67
CA VAL A 640 -42.58 21.74 40.23
C VAL A 640 -41.49 22.51 39.48
N VAL A 641 -40.98 23.59 40.06
CA VAL A 641 -39.88 24.38 39.48
C VAL A 641 -38.59 23.55 39.43
N GLU A 642 -38.28 22.78 40.47
CA GLU A 642 -37.14 21.85 40.48
C GLU A 642 -37.30 20.71 39.45
N GLU A 643 -38.49 20.11 39.36
CA GLU A 643 -38.81 19.06 38.39
C GLU A 643 -38.62 19.55 36.94
N LEU A 644 -39.12 20.75 36.61
CA LEU A 644 -38.93 21.37 35.29
C LEU A 644 -37.47 21.72 35.03
N GLY A 645 -36.73 22.19 36.04
CA GLY A 645 -35.30 22.50 35.93
C GLY A 645 -34.45 21.26 35.61
N VAL A 646 -34.72 20.14 36.29
CA VAL A 646 -34.04 18.86 36.02
C VAL A 646 -34.43 18.32 34.65
N LEU A 647 -35.72 18.34 34.30
CA LEU A 647 -36.18 17.84 33.01
C LEU A 647 -35.60 18.64 31.84
N ARG A 648 -35.44 19.97 32.00
CA ARG A 648 -34.73 20.82 31.04
C ARG A 648 -33.27 20.40 30.86
N GLY A 649 -32.54 20.18 31.95
CA GLY A 649 -31.13 19.79 31.91
C GLY A 649 -30.93 18.43 31.24
N GLU A 650 -31.67 17.42 31.68
CA GLU A 650 -31.55 16.06 31.13
C GLU A 650 -31.93 16.02 29.64
N LEU A 651 -32.99 16.70 29.20
CA LEU A 651 -33.36 16.69 27.77
C LEU A 651 -32.40 17.47 26.87
N ILE A 652 -31.63 18.42 27.41
CA ILE A 652 -30.49 19.02 26.71
C ILE A 652 -29.37 17.99 26.57
N ASP A 653 -29.04 17.30 27.66
CA ASP A 653 -27.96 16.30 27.69
C ASP A 653 -28.26 15.07 26.80
N TYR A 654 -29.52 14.65 26.73
CA TYR A 654 -29.97 13.56 25.84
C TYR A 654 -30.25 14.00 24.40
N GLU A 655 -29.96 15.26 24.06
CA GLU A 655 -30.18 15.79 22.72
C GLU A 655 -31.65 15.61 22.26
N GLU A 656 -32.62 15.87 23.13
CA GLU A 656 -34.07 15.87 22.81
C GLU A 656 -34.80 17.11 23.39
N PRO A 657 -34.32 18.34 23.13
CA PRO A 657 -34.87 19.57 23.69
C PRO A 657 -36.26 19.95 23.13
N SER A 658 -36.68 19.35 22.01
CA SER A 658 -38.00 19.55 21.41
C SER A 658 -39.13 19.08 22.35
N LEU A 659 -38.94 17.93 23.00
CA LEU A 659 -39.90 17.34 23.93
C LEU A 659 -40.13 18.24 25.15
N TYR A 660 -39.08 18.90 25.63
CA TYR A 660 -39.18 19.88 26.71
C TYR A 660 -40.01 21.10 26.30
N ASN A 661 -39.74 21.64 25.12
CA ASN A 661 -40.43 22.83 24.63
C ASN A 661 -41.92 22.57 24.39
N GLU A 662 -42.28 21.41 23.85
CA GLU A 662 -43.68 20.97 23.68
C GLU A 662 -44.40 20.80 25.03
N LEU A 663 -43.73 20.21 26.03
CA LEU A 663 -44.26 20.07 27.39
C LEU A 663 -44.49 21.44 28.03
N LEU A 664 -43.52 22.35 27.96
CA LEU A 664 -43.62 23.67 28.57
C LEU A 664 -44.70 24.55 27.93
N GLN A 665 -44.91 24.43 26.61
CA GLN A 665 -46.01 25.10 25.91
C GLN A 665 -47.38 24.58 26.36
N ARG A 666 -47.55 23.25 26.44
CA ARG A 666 -48.79 22.63 26.94
C ARG A 666 -49.10 23.02 28.38
N LEU A 667 -48.08 23.00 29.25
CA LEU A 667 -48.21 23.42 30.64
C LEU A 667 -48.67 24.89 30.75
N LYS A 668 -48.10 25.78 29.94
CA LYS A 668 -48.51 27.19 29.90
C LYS A 668 -49.98 27.34 29.47
N ASP A 669 -50.40 26.62 28.44
CA ASP A 669 -51.80 26.65 27.97
C ASP A 669 -52.77 26.13 29.04
N HIS A 670 -52.44 25.05 29.75
CA HIS A 670 -53.26 24.50 30.84
C HIS A 670 -53.35 25.47 32.04
N ILE A 671 -52.28 26.20 32.36
CA ILE A 671 -52.27 27.23 33.40
C ILE A 671 -53.15 28.43 33.00
N LEU A 672 -53.07 28.89 31.75
CA LEU A 672 -53.84 30.04 31.25
C LEU A 672 -55.35 29.75 31.10
N LYS A 673 -55.72 28.50 30.80
CA LYS A 673 -57.12 28.05 30.69
C LYS A 673 -57.75 27.64 32.02
N GLU A 674 -57.01 27.77 33.14
CA GLU A 674 -57.44 27.38 34.49
C GLU A 674 -57.81 25.88 34.64
N GLU A 675 -57.31 25.01 33.75
CA GLU A 675 -57.65 23.58 33.69
C GLU A 675 -56.99 22.77 34.84
N LEU A 676 -56.00 23.35 35.53
CA LEU A 676 -55.24 22.74 36.63
C LEU A 676 -55.68 23.23 38.02
N GLY A 677 -56.99 23.40 38.22
CA GLY A 677 -57.58 23.65 39.54
C GLY A 677 -57.55 25.12 40.00
N GLY A 678 -57.88 26.06 39.11
CA GLY A 678 -58.09 27.49 39.41
C GLY A 678 -56.97 28.41 38.90
N ASP A 679 -56.94 29.65 39.39
CA ASP A 679 -55.94 30.66 39.00
C ASP A 679 -54.56 30.32 39.60
N ARG A 680 -53.65 29.87 38.72
CA ARG A 680 -52.28 29.46 39.08
C ARG A 680 -51.22 30.45 38.56
N GLN A 681 -51.58 31.72 38.37
CA GLN A 681 -50.67 32.80 37.91
C GLN A 681 -49.40 32.94 38.77
N GLU A 682 -49.47 32.64 40.07
CA GLU A 682 -48.32 32.68 40.98
C GLU A 682 -47.24 31.64 40.62
N LEU A 683 -47.65 30.44 40.19
CA LEU A 683 -46.72 29.41 39.70
C LEU A 683 -46.02 29.87 38.40
N TRP A 684 -46.78 30.46 37.47
CA TRP A 684 -46.20 31.01 36.24
C TRP A 684 -45.19 32.13 36.54
N TRP A 685 -45.47 32.97 37.54
CA TRP A 685 -44.53 33.98 38.02
C TRP A 685 -43.25 33.36 38.61
N LEU A 686 -43.35 32.26 39.36
CA LEU A 686 -42.19 31.52 39.88
C LEU A 686 -41.33 30.89 38.78
N ILE A 687 -41.95 30.28 37.76
CA ILE A 687 -41.25 29.73 36.58
C ILE A 687 -40.46 30.83 35.85
N ARG A 688 -41.09 32.01 35.66
CA ARG A 688 -40.43 33.19 35.08
C ARG A 688 -39.27 33.69 35.94
N ARG A 689 -39.45 33.76 37.26
CA ARG A 689 -38.42 34.20 38.21
C ARG A 689 -37.21 33.26 38.21
N SER A 690 -37.46 31.95 38.10
CA SER A 690 -36.42 30.91 38.03
C SER A 690 -35.79 30.76 36.64
N LYS A 691 -36.21 31.58 35.66
CA LYS A 691 -35.70 31.58 34.26
C LYS A 691 -35.84 30.22 33.55
N ILE A 692 -36.88 29.47 33.88
CA ILE A 692 -37.18 28.17 33.27
C ILE A 692 -38.04 28.43 32.03
N GLY A 693 -37.39 28.83 30.93
CA GLY A 693 -38.04 29.10 29.63
C GLY A 693 -37.75 28.03 28.58
N LEU A 694 -38.29 28.25 27.36
CA LEU A 694 -38.00 27.42 26.20
C LEU A 694 -36.48 27.33 25.95
N ILE A 695 -36.04 26.17 25.47
CA ILE A 695 -34.68 25.96 25.00
C ILE A 695 -34.57 26.58 23.61
N ASP A 696 -33.63 27.51 23.46
CA ASP A 696 -33.37 28.25 22.24
C ASP A 696 -32.19 27.66 21.46
N LYS A 697 -32.05 28.12 20.22
CA LYS A 697 -31.00 27.65 19.30
C LYS A 697 -29.57 27.89 19.81
N THR A 698 -29.34 28.84 20.72
CA THR A 698 -28.00 29.07 21.29
C THR A 698 -27.56 27.96 22.23
N VAL A 699 -28.51 27.26 22.86
CA VAL A 699 -28.27 26.18 23.82
C VAL A 699 -28.31 24.81 23.15
N SER A 700 -29.15 24.63 22.13
CA SER A 700 -29.15 23.40 21.32
C SER A 700 -29.55 23.65 19.88
N ASP A 701 -28.75 23.17 18.94
CA ASP A 701 -28.98 23.28 17.49
C ASP A 701 -30.23 22.51 17.01
N GLN A 702 -30.82 21.67 17.86
CA GLN A 702 -31.95 20.83 17.51
C GLN A 702 -33.32 21.54 17.55
N VAL A 703 -33.38 22.74 18.13
CA VAL A 703 -34.62 23.53 18.20
C VAL A 703 -34.55 24.72 17.25
N GLN A 704 -35.65 25.03 16.58
CA GLN A 704 -35.78 26.22 15.74
C GLN A 704 -36.20 27.50 16.50
N VAL A 705 -36.44 27.42 17.81
CA VAL A 705 -36.88 28.55 18.64
C VAL A 705 -35.75 29.58 18.76
N THR A 706 -36.05 30.82 18.42
CA THR A 706 -35.11 31.94 18.51
C THR A 706 -35.03 32.48 19.94
N GLU A 707 -33.91 33.14 20.27
CA GLU A 707 -33.72 33.78 21.58
C GLU A 707 -34.81 34.84 21.87
N GLN A 708 -35.30 35.51 20.83
CA GLN A 708 -36.38 36.49 20.94
C GLN A 708 -37.71 35.80 21.28
N GLU A 709 -38.06 34.72 20.59
CA GLU A 709 -39.27 33.93 20.88
C GLU A 709 -39.24 33.32 22.28
N ALA A 710 -38.09 32.82 22.76
CA ALA A 710 -37.95 32.29 24.11
C ALA A 710 -38.15 33.38 25.19
N LYS A 711 -37.67 34.61 24.94
CA LYS A 711 -37.87 35.76 25.83
C LYS A 711 -39.31 36.28 25.80
N GLU A 712 -39.94 36.32 24.63
CA GLU A 712 -41.36 36.68 24.46
C GLU A 712 -42.28 35.66 25.13
N PHE A 713 -41.97 34.38 25.01
CA PHE A 713 -42.70 33.31 25.67
C PHE A 713 -42.76 33.48 27.19
N LEU A 714 -41.66 33.95 27.81
CA LEU A 714 -41.59 34.25 29.24
C LEU A 714 -42.17 35.63 29.61
N SER A 715 -42.37 36.55 28.66
CA SER A 715 -42.85 37.91 28.94
C SER A 715 -44.38 38.04 28.93
N LEU A 716 -45.05 37.22 28.11
CA LEU A 716 -46.51 37.12 28.00
C LEU A 716 -47.13 36.70 29.35
N LYS A 717 -48.09 37.52 29.82
CA LYS A 717 -48.87 37.29 31.05
C LYS A 717 -49.97 36.29 30.82
#